data_AF-M3WGR4-F1
#
_entry.id   AF-M3WGR4-F1
#
_cell.length_a   1.000
_cell.length_b   1.000
_cell.length_c   1.000
_cell.angle_alpha   90.00
_cell.angle_beta   90.00
_cell.angle_gamma   90.00
#
_symmetry.space_group_name_H-M   'P 1'
#
loop_
_entity.id
_entity.type
_entity.pdbx_description
1 polymer ?
#
loop_
_entity_poly.entity_id
_entity_poly.type
_entity_poly.pdbx_seq_one_letter_code
_entity_poly.pdbx_strand_id
1 'polypeptide(L)'
;MSHLSSPPPKHKGEHKGHGLPRGSERWVGLGAGGSGGEVPEGRGEWSGAELWGKPRREWAGKPSLHLPARARCSSSRDKDRSVTVSSSGPMPAGGKGSRTNCSPSTPQKVPNRLINEKSPYLLQHAYNPVDWYPWGPEAFDKARKENKPIFLSVGYSTCHWCHMMEEESFQNEEIGRLLSEDFVSVKVDREERPDVDKVYMTFIQATSSGGGWPMNVWLTPNLQPFVGGTYFPLEDGLTRVGFRTVLLRIREQWKQNKNTLLENSQRVTAALLARSEISMGDRQLPPSGATMNSRCFQQLDESYDEEYGGFAEAPKFPTPVILSFLFSYWLSHRLTQDGSRAQQMALHTLKMMANGGIRDHVGQGFHRYSTDRQWHIPHFEKMLYDQAQLAVAYSQAFQISGDEFYSDVARGILQYVARNLSHRSGGFCSAEDADSPPERGMQPKEGAFYVWTVKEVQQLLSEPVPGATEPLTSGQLLMKHYGLTEAGNISPSQDPKGELHGRNVLTVRYSLELTAARFGLDVEAVRTLLNTGLEKLFQARKHRPRPHLDSKMLASWNGLMVSGFAVTGAVLGLERLINYATNGAKFLKRHMFDVASGRLMRTCYAGSGGTVEHSNPPCWGFLEDYAFVVRGLLDLYEASQESSWLEWALRLQDAQDRLFWDSQGGGYFCSEAELGAGLPLRLKDDQDGAEPSANSVSAHNLLRLHGFTGHKDWMDKCVSLLTAFSERLRRVPVALPEMVRALSAHQQTLKQVLILANGDPSSFLSRQLPFLSTLRRLEDRATAYVCENQACSVPITEPCELRKLLHQ
;
A
#
# COMPACT_ATOMS: atom_id res chain seq x y z
N MET A 1 2.53 63.73 -34.16
CA MET A 1 3.88 64.27 -33.88
C MET A 1 4.72 63.09 -33.37
N SER A 2 5.38 62.33 -34.26
CA SER A 2 6.79 62.49 -34.70
C SER A 2 7.79 62.36 -33.54
N HIS A 3 8.91 61.64 -33.54
CA HIS A 3 9.63 60.72 -34.44
C HIS A 3 10.95 60.32 -33.68
N LEU A 4 11.50 59.09 -33.89
CA LEU A 4 12.95 58.73 -34.04
C LEU A 4 13.96 59.02 -32.87
N SER A 5 15.14 58.40 -32.67
CA SER A 5 15.89 57.21 -33.15
C SER A 5 17.27 57.11 -32.44
N SER A 6 17.66 55.88 -32.01
CA SER A 6 18.97 55.18 -32.23
C SER A 6 20.34 55.75 -31.67
N PRO A 7 21.53 55.07 -31.81
CA PRO A 7 22.37 54.45 -30.75
C PRO A 7 23.91 54.82 -30.81
N PRO A 8 24.91 53.88 -30.75
CA PRO A 8 25.77 53.35 -29.65
C PRO A 8 27.25 53.88 -29.67
N PRO A 9 28.27 53.24 -28.99
CA PRO A 9 29.16 52.30 -29.71
C PRO A 9 29.84 51.15 -28.90
N LYS A 10 30.46 50.21 -29.66
CA LYS A 10 31.36 49.10 -29.27
C LYS A 10 32.84 49.50 -29.38
N HIS A 11 33.76 48.81 -28.68
CA HIS A 11 35.13 48.58 -29.15
C HIS A 11 35.69 47.18 -28.78
N LYS A 12 36.58 46.69 -29.64
CA LYS A 12 37.14 45.33 -29.81
C LYS A 12 38.51 45.13 -29.12
N GLY A 13 38.93 43.86 -29.03
CA GLY A 13 40.34 43.38 -29.10
C GLY A 13 40.55 42.17 -28.18
N GLU A 14 40.63 40.90 -28.60
CA GLU A 14 41.54 40.16 -29.51
C GLU A 14 42.31 39.05 -28.72
N HIS A 15 42.52 37.94 -29.42
CA HIS A 15 42.97 36.61 -28.96
C HIS A 15 44.43 36.51 -28.49
N LYS A 16 44.71 35.50 -27.63
CA LYS A 16 45.64 34.38 -27.92
C LYS A 16 45.62 33.34 -26.79
N GLY A 17 45.56 32.06 -27.17
CA GLY A 17 45.62 30.92 -26.26
C GLY A 17 47.04 30.36 -26.09
N HIS A 18 47.21 29.47 -25.10
CA HIS A 18 47.90 28.16 -25.18
C HIS A 18 48.11 27.59 -23.77
N GLY A 19 47.94 26.26 -23.62
CA GLY A 19 48.77 25.45 -22.72
C GLY A 19 48.18 24.99 -21.38
N LEU A 20 47.64 23.77 -21.36
CA LEU A 20 47.73 22.83 -20.22
C LEU A 20 49.22 22.43 -20.01
N PRO A 21 49.70 21.96 -18.81
CA PRO A 21 49.17 20.75 -18.16
C PRO A 21 49.28 20.61 -16.62
N ARG A 22 48.59 19.55 -16.16
CA ARG A 22 48.68 18.72 -14.94
C ARG A 22 49.84 18.95 -13.97
N GLY A 23 49.54 18.83 -12.67
CA GLY A 23 50.52 18.48 -11.63
C GLY A 23 49.92 18.44 -10.23
N SER A 24 49.82 17.24 -9.67
CA SER A 24 49.55 16.91 -8.27
C SER A 24 50.58 17.52 -7.31
N GLU A 25 50.19 17.87 -6.08
CA GLU A 25 50.98 17.50 -4.88
C GLU A 25 50.23 17.73 -3.56
N ARG A 26 50.47 16.77 -2.66
CA ARG A 26 50.05 16.70 -1.26
C ARG A 26 50.84 17.71 -0.43
N TRP A 27 50.23 18.25 0.62
CA TRP A 27 50.94 18.67 1.83
C TRP A 27 50.26 18.11 3.09
N VAL A 28 51.09 17.50 3.92
CA VAL A 28 50.84 16.97 5.26
C VAL A 28 51.61 17.86 6.25
N GLY A 29 51.05 18.11 7.43
CA GLY A 29 51.82 18.52 8.62
C GLY A 29 51.06 19.46 9.55
N LEU A 30 50.43 18.95 10.64
CA LEU A 30 50.87 19.08 12.06
C LEU A 30 50.49 20.44 12.69
N GLY A 31 49.90 20.59 13.90
CA GLY A 31 49.56 19.70 15.01
C GLY A 31 49.39 20.53 16.32
N ALA A 32 48.81 19.91 17.36
CA ALA A 32 48.61 20.35 18.77
C ALA A 32 47.49 21.38 19.07
N GLY A 33 46.67 21.30 20.13
CA GLY A 33 46.36 20.36 21.24
C GLY A 33 45.03 20.84 21.87
N GLY A 34 44.28 20.22 22.78
CA GLY A 34 44.44 19.12 23.72
C GLY A 34 43.54 19.45 24.95
N SER A 35 42.43 18.72 25.13
CA SER A 35 41.64 18.50 26.38
C SER A 35 40.26 17.95 25.94
N GLY A 36 39.73 16.82 26.40
CA GLY A 36 39.99 16.03 27.60
C GLY A 36 38.66 15.84 28.32
N GLY A 37 37.82 14.92 27.84
CA GLY A 37 36.52 14.59 28.43
C GLY A 37 36.00 13.28 27.84
N GLU A 38 36.30 12.17 28.51
CA GLU A 38 35.91 10.81 28.14
C GLU A 38 34.39 10.61 28.23
N VAL A 39 33.78 10.13 27.15
CA VAL A 39 32.45 9.52 27.11
C VAL A 39 32.67 8.08 26.61
N PRO A 40 32.15 7.03 27.25
CA PRO A 40 32.40 5.67 26.80
C PRO A 40 31.66 5.40 25.48
N GLU A 41 32.39 5.25 24.38
CA GLU A 41 31.88 4.67 23.14
C GLU A 41 31.61 3.16 23.35
N GLY A 42 30.43 2.84 23.86
CA GLY A 42 29.87 1.49 23.79
C GLY A 42 29.22 1.25 22.43
N ARG A 43 30.01 0.96 21.39
CA ARG A 43 29.50 0.35 20.15
C ARG A 43 29.20 -1.12 20.41
N GLY A 44 27.99 -1.41 20.88
CA GLY A 44 27.45 -2.77 20.92
C GLY A 44 27.01 -3.21 19.52
N GLU A 45 27.82 -4.04 18.86
CA GLU A 45 27.38 -4.86 17.74
C GLU A 45 26.32 -5.86 18.22
N TRP A 46 25.04 -5.53 18.04
CA TRP A 46 23.95 -6.49 18.23
C TRP A 46 23.58 -7.09 16.88
N SER A 47 24.27 -8.16 16.52
CA SER A 47 23.81 -9.15 15.54
C SER A 47 23.69 -10.49 16.27
N GLY A 48 22.81 -11.38 15.83
CA GLY A 48 22.54 -12.71 16.43
C GLY A 48 23.72 -13.70 16.42
N ALA A 49 24.95 -13.24 16.63
CA ALA A 49 26.18 -14.01 16.54
C ALA A 49 26.26 -15.19 17.53
N GLU A 50 25.47 -15.21 18.61
CA GLU A 50 25.40 -16.34 19.53
C GLU A 50 24.56 -17.53 18.99
N LEU A 51 23.66 -17.30 18.02
CA LEU A 51 22.86 -18.35 17.37
C LEU A 51 23.47 -18.88 16.06
N TRP A 52 24.37 -18.11 15.45
CA TRP A 52 24.91 -18.36 14.11
C TRP A 52 26.43 -18.54 14.18
N GLY A 53 26.88 -19.70 14.65
CA GLY A 53 28.31 -20.06 14.66
C GLY A 53 28.97 -19.83 13.29
N LYS A 54 30.15 -19.16 13.28
CA LYS A 54 30.90 -18.83 12.05
C LYS A 54 31.37 -20.11 11.33
N PRO A 55 31.21 -20.23 10.00
CA PRO A 55 31.87 -21.29 9.24
C PRO A 55 33.36 -20.99 9.05
N ARG A 56 34.21 -21.99 9.31
CA ARG A 56 35.66 -21.94 9.06
C ARG A 56 35.94 -21.81 7.56
N ARG A 57 36.77 -20.84 7.18
CA ARG A 57 37.38 -20.73 5.84
C ARG A 57 38.70 -21.49 5.85
N GLU A 58 38.87 -22.43 4.91
CA GLU A 58 40.17 -22.86 4.44
C GLU A 58 40.21 -22.77 2.91
N TRP A 59 41.27 -22.16 2.39
CA TRP A 59 41.57 -21.98 0.98
C TRP A 59 42.98 -22.54 0.72
N ALA A 60 43.10 -23.47 -0.23
CA ALA A 60 44.27 -23.79 -1.07
C ALA A 60 43.84 -24.95 -2.01
N GLY A 61 44.12 -25.05 -3.31
CA GLY A 61 44.84 -24.27 -4.30
C GLY A 61 44.52 -24.86 -5.70
N LYS A 62 44.78 -24.08 -6.76
CA LYS A 62 44.65 -24.40 -8.21
C LYS A 62 45.93 -25.13 -8.74
N PRO A 63 46.09 -25.47 -10.05
CA PRO A 63 45.15 -25.79 -11.16
C PRO A 63 45.58 -27.01 -12.05
N SER A 64 44.73 -27.47 -13.00
CA SER A 64 44.98 -27.46 -14.48
C SER A 64 44.24 -28.54 -15.33
N LEU A 65 43.62 -28.04 -16.42
CA LEU A 65 43.46 -28.56 -17.81
C LEU A 65 43.04 -30.02 -18.13
N HIS A 66 41.86 -30.22 -18.75
CA HIS A 66 41.69 -30.38 -20.22
C HIS A 66 40.25 -30.77 -20.63
N LEU A 67 39.75 -30.11 -21.68
CA LEU A 67 38.60 -30.45 -22.57
C LEU A 67 38.91 -31.73 -23.41
N PRO A 68 37.98 -32.40 -24.14
CA PRO A 68 36.90 -31.78 -24.94
C PRO A 68 35.57 -32.55 -25.23
N ALA A 69 34.60 -31.78 -25.75
CA ALA A 69 33.69 -31.98 -26.90
C ALA A 69 32.67 -33.14 -27.05
N ARG A 70 31.38 -32.73 -27.06
CA ARG A 70 30.24 -32.98 -28.00
C ARG A 70 30.27 -34.13 -29.04
N ALA A 71 29.12 -34.84 -29.12
CA ALA A 71 28.25 -35.10 -30.32
C ALA A 71 27.23 -36.22 -29.94
N ARG A 72 25.88 -36.14 -30.07
CA ARG A 72 24.90 -35.91 -31.16
C ARG A 72 24.22 -37.21 -31.65
N CYS A 73 22.90 -37.07 -31.90
CA CYS A 73 22.00 -37.86 -32.77
C CYS A 73 21.48 -39.22 -32.26
N SER A 74 20.28 -39.75 -32.62
CA SER A 74 18.97 -39.29 -33.14
C SER A 74 18.18 -40.54 -33.60
N SER A 75 16.85 -40.43 -33.74
CA SER A 75 15.95 -41.29 -34.58
C SER A 75 15.49 -42.62 -33.95
N SER A 76 14.33 -43.23 -34.25
CA SER A 76 13.26 -43.03 -35.25
C SER A 76 11.98 -43.79 -34.81
N ARG A 77 10.82 -43.48 -35.42
CA ARG A 77 9.57 -44.28 -35.44
C ARG A 77 9.39 -44.92 -36.83
N ASP A 78 8.76 -46.10 -36.91
CA ASP A 78 7.66 -46.41 -37.86
C ASP A 78 7.10 -47.84 -37.60
N LYS A 79 5.77 -47.98 -37.51
CA LYS A 79 4.81 -48.81 -38.32
C LYS A 79 4.87 -50.35 -38.07
N ASP A 80 3.80 -51.14 -38.15
CA ASP A 80 2.70 -51.17 -39.13
C ASP A 80 1.54 -52.11 -38.65
N ARG A 81 0.31 -51.88 -39.16
CA ARG A 81 -0.77 -52.83 -39.62
C ARG A 81 -1.32 -53.95 -38.67
N SER A 82 -2.59 -54.40 -38.68
CA SER A 82 -3.77 -54.30 -39.57
C SER A 82 -5.01 -55.07 -39.05
N VAL A 83 -6.23 -54.58 -39.38
CA VAL A 83 -7.39 -55.31 -40.02
C VAL A 83 -8.55 -55.96 -39.19
N THR A 84 -9.75 -55.31 -39.30
CA THR A 84 -11.16 -55.80 -39.54
C THR A 84 -11.90 -56.72 -38.53
N VAL A 85 -13.24 -56.83 -38.37
CA VAL A 85 -14.49 -56.42 -39.09
C VAL A 85 -15.76 -56.62 -38.21
N SER A 86 -16.90 -55.97 -38.58
CA SER A 86 -18.34 -56.23 -38.27
C SER A 86 -18.85 -56.18 -36.81
N SER A 87 -19.80 -55.33 -36.39
CA SER A 87 -21.23 -55.09 -36.74
C SER A 87 -22.25 -56.06 -36.10
N SER A 88 -23.22 -55.47 -35.37
CA SER A 88 -24.58 -55.90 -35.00
C SER A 88 -24.88 -56.04 -33.48
N GLY A 89 -25.94 -55.37 -33.01
CA GLY A 89 -26.45 -55.36 -31.62
C GLY A 89 -27.30 -56.60 -31.29
N PRO A 90 -28.35 -56.53 -30.45
CA PRO A 90 -28.70 -55.62 -29.35
C PRO A 90 -28.68 -56.36 -27.97
N MET A 91 -28.95 -55.60 -26.89
CA MET A 91 -29.07 -56.07 -25.50
C MET A 91 -29.98 -57.31 -25.31
N PRO A 92 -29.70 -58.15 -24.30
CA PRO A 92 -30.70 -58.30 -23.23
C PRO A 92 -30.10 -58.36 -21.81
N ALA A 93 -30.99 -58.07 -20.86
CA ALA A 93 -30.78 -57.98 -19.42
C ALA A 93 -30.35 -59.30 -18.74
N GLY A 94 -29.62 -59.20 -17.62
CA GLY A 94 -29.60 -60.25 -16.60
C GLY A 94 -28.27 -60.44 -15.85
N GLY A 95 -28.11 -59.72 -14.73
CA GLY A 95 -27.51 -60.18 -13.47
C GLY A 95 -26.09 -60.77 -13.44
N LYS A 96 -25.17 -60.07 -12.73
CA LYS A 96 -24.45 -60.55 -11.51
C LYS A 96 -23.21 -59.69 -11.23
N GLY A 97 -22.99 -59.40 -9.95
CA GLY A 97 -21.66 -59.13 -9.40
C GLY A 97 -21.26 -57.66 -9.32
N SER A 98 -21.79 -56.94 -8.32
CA SER A 98 -21.14 -55.70 -7.85
C SER A 98 -19.79 -56.07 -7.25
N ARG A 99 -18.72 -55.93 -8.03
CA ARG A 99 -17.37 -55.69 -7.50
C ARG A 99 -17.20 -54.18 -7.45
N THR A 100 -17.33 -53.64 -6.26
CA THR A 100 -16.94 -52.27 -5.92
C THR A 100 -15.46 -52.08 -6.24
N ASN A 101 -15.17 -51.39 -7.33
CA ASN A 101 -13.86 -50.78 -7.55
C ASN A 101 -13.76 -49.58 -6.60
N CYS A 102 -13.08 -49.77 -5.46
CA CYS A 102 -12.60 -48.66 -4.66
C CYS A 102 -11.53 -47.92 -5.46
N SER A 103 -11.86 -46.70 -5.90
CA SER A 103 -10.89 -45.66 -6.21
C SER A 103 -9.99 -45.46 -4.98
N PRO A 104 -8.67 -45.23 -5.12
CA PRO A 104 -7.86 -44.87 -3.97
C PRO A 104 -8.34 -43.51 -3.47
N SER A 105 -8.99 -43.52 -2.31
CA SER A 105 -9.37 -42.31 -1.59
C SER A 105 -8.11 -41.53 -1.25
N THR A 106 -7.98 -40.30 -1.77
CA THR A 106 -7.09 -39.30 -1.18
C THR A 106 -7.36 -39.29 0.33
N PRO A 107 -6.32 -39.37 1.19
CA PRO A 107 -6.54 -39.32 2.63
C PRO A 107 -7.30 -38.04 2.97
N GLN A 108 -8.44 -38.19 3.64
CA GLN A 108 -9.32 -37.09 3.99
C GLN A 108 -8.56 -36.18 4.97
N LYS A 109 -8.14 -35.01 4.51
CA LYS A 109 -7.40 -34.04 5.35
C LYS A 109 -8.31 -33.59 6.49
N VAL A 110 -7.83 -33.72 7.73
CA VAL A 110 -8.55 -33.29 8.93
C VAL A 110 -8.35 -31.79 9.11
N PRO A 111 -9.42 -30.99 9.26
CA PRO A 111 -9.26 -29.57 9.49
C PRO A 111 -8.76 -29.28 10.92
N ASN A 112 -7.91 -28.27 11.04
CA ASN A 112 -7.55 -27.64 12.32
C ASN A 112 -8.60 -26.57 12.70
N ARG A 113 -8.33 -25.81 13.78
CA ARG A 113 -9.29 -24.85 14.36
C ARG A 113 -9.66 -23.69 13.44
N LEU A 114 -8.79 -23.35 12.48
CA LEU A 114 -9.02 -22.22 11.56
C LEU A 114 -10.24 -22.43 10.64
N ILE A 115 -10.78 -23.65 10.55
CA ILE A 115 -12.02 -23.92 9.80
C ILE A 115 -13.24 -23.13 10.34
N ASN A 116 -13.16 -22.65 11.58
CA ASN A 116 -14.21 -21.86 12.21
C ASN A 116 -14.05 -20.35 11.99
N GLU A 117 -12.95 -19.92 11.38
CA GLU A 117 -12.69 -18.51 11.08
C GLU A 117 -13.46 -18.04 9.84
N LYS A 118 -13.59 -16.72 9.68
CA LYS A 118 -14.21 -16.12 8.49
C LYS A 118 -13.19 -15.51 7.53
N SER A 119 -12.00 -15.16 8.01
CA SER A 119 -10.89 -14.67 7.18
C SER A 119 -10.59 -15.67 6.05
N PRO A 120 -10.59 -15.23 4.78
CA PRO A 120 -10.11 -16.05 3.67
C PRO A 120 -8.67 -16.52 3.89
N TYR A 121 -7.82 -15.66 4.46
CA TYR A 121 -6.43 -16.00 4.80
C TYR A 121 -6.31 -17.11 5.85
N LEU A 122 -7.13 -17.09 6.90
CA LEU A 122 -7.06 -18.15 7.92
C LEU A 122 -7.66 -19.46 7.40
N LEU A 123 -8.76 -19.38 6.67
CA LEU A 123 -9.45 -20.55 6.09
C LEU A 123 -8.56 -21.32 5.10
N GLN A 124 -7.70 -20.64 4.33
CA GLN A 124 -6.79 -21.31 3.40
C GLN A 124 -5.82 -22.27 4.13
N HIS A 125 -5.52 -22.01 5.40
CA HIS A 125 -4.63 -22.82 6.22
C HIS A 125 -5.34 -23.89 7.08
N ALA A 126 -6.67 -24.00 6.98
CA ALA A 126 -7.46 -24.88 7.82
C ALA A 126 -7.13 -26.37 7.64
N TYR A 127 -6.58 -26.77 6.50
CA TYR A 127 -6.24 -28.17 6.19
C TYR A 127 -4.72 -28.44 6.13
N ASN A 128 -3.91 -27.50 6.61
CA ASN A 128 -2.48 -27.70 6.71
C ASN A 128 -2.15 -28.72 7.82
N PRO A 129 -1.09 -29.53 7.67
CA PRO A 129 -0.64 -30.49 8.69
C PRO A 129 -0.19 -29.84 10.00
N VAL A 130 -0.01 -28.52 10.04
CA VAL A 130 0.25 -27.75 11.26
C VAL A 130 -1.05 -27.61 12.07
N ASP A 131 -1.01 -27.91 13.38
CA ASP A 131 -2.12 -27.65 14.32
C ASP A 131 -2.23 -26.14 14.61
N TRP A 132 -2.82 -25.40 13.68
CA TRP A 132 -3.00 -23.95 13.80
C TRP A 132 -4.09 -23.56 14.79
N TYR A 133 -3.78 -22.54 15.58
CA TYR A 133 -4.73 -21.82 16.43
C TYR A 133 -4.94 -20.39 15.88
N PRO A 134 -6.17 -19.85 15.96
CA PRO A 134 -6.35 -18.41 15.84
C PRO A 134 -5.71 -17.70 17.04
N TRP A 135 -5.44 -16.40 16.89
CA TRP A 135 -4.92 -15.58 17.98
C TRP A 135 -5.97 -15.41 19.09
N GLY A 136 -5.73 -16.02 20.25
CA GLY A 136 -6.65 -15.90 21.38
C GLY A 136 -6.27 -16.74 22.60
N PRO A 137 -7.09 -16.67 23.67
CA PRO A 137 -6.81 -17.28 24.96
C PRO A 137 -6.51 -18.78 24.90
N GLU A 138 -7.20 -19.54 24.04
CA GLU A 138 -6.97 -20.99 23.91
C GLU A 138 -5.50 -21.31 23.58
N ALA A 139 -4.91 -20.61 22.61
CA ALA A 139 -3.52 -20.79 22.24
C ALA A 139 -2.58 -20.38 23.37
N PHE A 140 -2.88 -19.26 24.05
CA PHE A 140 -2.02 -18.72 25.10
C PHE A 140 -2.04 -19.58 26.35
N ASP A 141 -3.22 -20.07 26.75
CA ASP A 141 -3.40 -20.98 27.88
C ASP A 141 -2.70 -22.31 27.62
N LYS A 142 -2.81 -22.84 26.39
CA LYS A 142 -2.07 -24.04 25.98
C LYS A 142 -0.55 -23.81 26.09
N ALA A 143 -0.04 -22.70 25.55
CA ALA A 143 1.38 -22.37 25.60
C ALA A 143 1.91 -22.27 27.04
N ARG A 144 1.13 -21.65 27.94
CA ARG A 144 1.45 -21.57 29.37
C ARG A 144 1.42 -22.93 30.05
N LYS A 145 0.35 -23.71 29.83
CA LYS A 145 0.14 -25.02 30.47
C LYS A 145 1.18 -26.04 30.04
N GLU A 146 1.52 -26.07 28.76
CA GLU A 146 2.52 -26.99 28.19
C GLU A 146 3.95 -26.44 28.28
N ASN A 147 4.12 -25.18 28.70
CA ASN A 147 5.40 -24.47 28.74
C ASN A 147 6.15 -24.53 27.39
N LYS A 148 5.42 -24.30 26.30
CA LYS A 148 5.93 -24.30 24.93
C LYS A 148 6.01 -22.88 24.37
N PRO A 149 7.01 -22.57 23.55
CA PRO A 149 7.04 -21.30 22.81
C PRO A 149 5.88 -21.26 21.81
N ILE A 150 5.41 -20.04 21.53
CA ILE A 150 4.42 -19.80 20.49
C ILE A 150 5.16 -19.51 19.19
N PHE A 151 4.79 -20.20 18.11
CA PHE A 151 5.18 -19.82 16.76
C PHE A 151 4.05 -18.97 16.16
N LEU A 152 4.29 -17.66 16.04
CA LEU A 152 3.36 -16.71 15.44
C LEU A 152 3.70 -16.51 13.97
N SER A 153 2.75 -16.81 13.08
CA SER A 153 2.84 -16.53 11.65
C SER A 153 1.75 -15.54 11.23
N VAL A 154 2.15 -14.39 10.68
CA VAL A 154 1.27 -13.29 10.29
C VAL A 154 1.36 -13.03 8.78
N GLY A 155 0.21 -12.86 8.13
CA GLY A 155 0.11 -12.54 6.70
C GLY A 155 -1.29 -12.10 6.31
N TYR A 156 -1.61 -12.14 5.02
CA TYR A 156 -2.91 -11.78 4.45
C TYR A 156 -3.11 -12.51 3.11
N SER A 157 -4.37 -12.57 2.65
CA SER A 157 -4.85 -13.50 1.63
C SER A 157 -4.22 -13.29 0.25
N THR A 158 -3.91 -12.05 -0.13
CA THR A 158 -3.44 -11.68 -1.48
C THR A 158 -1.92 -11.66 -1.62
N CYS A 159 -1.20 -12.12 -0.60
CA CYS A 159 0.25 -12.03 -0.53
C CYS A 159 0.94 -13.25 -1.17
N HIS A 160 1.62 -13.04 -2.30
CA HIS A 160 2.40 -14.08 -2.99
C HIS A 160 3.42 -14.79 -2.08
N TRP A 161 4.20 -14.03 -1.29
CA TRP A 161 5.19 -14.62 -0.37
C TRP A 161 4.55 -15.45 0.75
N CYS A 162 3.30 -15.15 1.14
CA CYS A 162 2.57 -15.97 2.11
C CYS A 162 2.13 -17.30 1.50
N HIS A 163 1.63 -17.29 0.26
CA HIS A 163 1.28 -18.49 -0.49
C HIS A 163 2.50 -19.39 -0.71
N MET A 164 3.64 -18.81 -1.09
CA MET A 164 4.88 -19.57 -1.24
C MET A 164 5.31 -20.24 0.07
N MET A 165 5.25 -19.52 1.19
CA MET A 165 5.61 -20.13 2.47
C MET A 165 4.63 -21.22 2.89
N GLU A 166 3.35 -21.07 2.55
CA GLU A 166 2.37 -22.13 2.75
C GLU A 166 2.71 -23.39 1.98
N GLU A 167 2.86 -23.27 0.66
CA GLU A 167 3.11 -24.38 -0.25
C GLU A 167 4.42 -25.10 0.10
N GLU A 168 5.50 -24.34 0.30
CA GLU A 168 6.82 -24.91 0.54
C GLU A 168 6.96 -25.48 1.96
N SER A 169 6.41 -24.79 2.98
CA SER A 169 6.66 -25.11 4.39
C SER A 169 5.44 -25.62 5.13
N PHE A 170 4.31 -24.93 5.10
CA PHE A 170 3.17 -25.28 5.96
C PHE A 170 2.36 -26.48 5.48
N GLN A 171 2.46 -26.85 4.20
CA GLN A 171 1.88 -28.08 3.64
C GLN A 171 2.81 -29.30 3.79
N ASN A 172 4.07 -29.11 4.21
CA ASN A 172 5.01 -30.19 4.42
C ASN A 172 4.72 -30.91 5.76
N GLU A 173 4.47 -32.22 5.69
CA GLU A 173 4.13 -33.06 6.85
C GLU A 173 5.22 -33.08 7.95
N GLU A 174 6.50 -33.04 7.56
CA GLU A 174 7.60 -33.01 8.53
C GLU A 174 7.62 -31.68 9.30
N ILE A 175 7.44 -30.56 8.58
CA ILE A 175 7.35 -29.23 9.19
C ILE A 175 6.11 -29.13 10.06
N GLY A 176 4.96 -29.64 9.59
CA GLY A 176 3.71 -29.72 10.35
C GLY A 176 3.89 -30.46 11.67
N ARG A 177 4.59 -31.60 11.65
CA ARG A 177 4.92 -32.37 12.84
C ARG A 177 5.84 -31.61 13.79
N LEU A 178 6.94 -31.02 13.30
CA LEU A 178 7.85 -30.22 14.13
C LEU A 178 7.13 -29.05 14.81
N LEU A 179 6.30 -28.32 14.06
CA LEU A 179 5.52 -27.20 14.58
C LEU A 179 4.49 -27.63 15.62
N SER A 180 3.82 -28.77 15.42
CA SER A 180 2.76 -29.24 16.33
C SER A 180 3.31 -29.90 17.60
N GLU A 181 4.47 -30.56 17.52
CA GLU A 181 5.11 -31.22 18.67
C GLU A 181 5.79 -30.19 19.59
N ASP A 182 6.57 -29.26 19.03
CA ASP A 182 7.49 -28.42 19.77
C ASP A 182 6.97 -27.00 20.06
N PHE A 183 5.93 -26.54 19.36
CA PHE A 183 5.41 -25.17 19.44
C PHE A 183 3.88 -25.14 19.60
N VAL A 184 3.35 -24.02 20.07
CA VAL A 184 1.94 -23.66 19.85
C VAL A 184 1.88 -22.74 18.63
N SER A 185 1.36 -23.25 17.52
CA SER A 185 1.37 -22.53 16.24
C SER A 185 0.14 -21.65 16.10
N VAL A 186 0.34 -20.34 15.98
CA VAL A 186 -0.72 -19.32 15.89
C VAL A 186 -0.65 -18.64 14.53
N LYS A 187 -1.79 -18.59 13.83
CA LYS A 187 -1.93 -17.94 12.52
C LYS A 187 -2.76 -16.66 12.67
N VAL A 188 -2.29 -15.57 12.07
CA VAL A 188 -2.95 -14.26 12.16
C VAL A 188 -3.06 -13.61 10.80
N ASP A 189 -4.26 -13.12 10.51
CA ASP A 189 -4.52 -12.20 9.41
C ASP A 189 -4.21 -10.76 9.86
N ARG A 190 -3.19 -10.12 9.28
CA ARG A 190 -2.80 -8.74 9.64
C ARG A 190 -3.92 -7.74 9.39
N GLU A 191 -4.76 -8.01 8.41
CA GLU A 191 -5.85 -7.11 8.04
C GLU A 191 -6.99 -7.18 9.05
N GLU A 192 -7.12 -8.27 9.81
CA GLU A 192 -8.09 -8.36 10.91
C GLU A 192 -7.48 -7.95 12.25
N ARG A 193 -6.18 -8.15 12.43
CA ARG A 193 -5.42 -7.88 13.66
C ARG A 193 -4.18 -7.02 13.40
N PRO A 194 -4.37 -5.75 12.97
CA PRO A 194 -3.26 -4.83 12.75
C PRO A 194 -2.53 -4.50 14.07
N ASP A 195 -3.19 -4.65 15.21
CA ASP A 195 -2.59 -4.49 16.54
C ASP A 195 -1.50 -5.53 16.82
N VAL A 196 -1.77 -6.80 16.48
CA VAL A 196 -0.79 -7.89 16.59
C VAL A 196 0.34 -7.68 15.58
N ASP A 197 -0.01 -7.37 14.33
CA ASP A 197 0.95 -7.12 13.25
C ASP A 197 1.93 -6.02 13.59
N LYS A 198 1.44 -4.83 14.01
CA LYS A 198 2.29 -3.67 14.32
C LYS A 198 3.28 -3.98 15.45
N VAL A 199 2.83 -4.59 16.55
CA VAL A 199 3.69 -4.92 17.71
C VAL A 199 4.86 -5.81 17.30
N TYR A 200 4.59 -6.88 16.57
CA TYR A 200 5.63 -7.84 16.22
C TYR A 200 6.44 -7.41 15.00
N MET A 201 5.89 -6.60 14.09
CA MET A 201 6.66 -5.97 13.01
C MET A 201 7.68 -4.99 13.57
N THR A 202 7.33 -4.20 14.59
CA THR A 202 8.30 -3.34 15.30
C THR A 202 9.45 -4.16 15.89
N PHE A 203 9.18 -5.34 16.45
CA PHE A 203 10.23 -6.24 16.90
C PHE A 203 11.15 -6.70 15.77
N ILE A 204 10.59 -7.13 14.62
CA ILE A 204 11.37 -7.54 13.45
C ILE A 204 12.24 -6.41 12.94
N GLN A 205 11.69 -5.21 12.74
CA GLN A 205 12.42 -4.05 12.27
C GLN A 205 13.51 -3.59 13.24
N ALA A 206 13.32 -3.79 14.55
CA ALA A 206 14.31 -3.43 15.57
C ALA A 206 15.46 -4.45 15.69
N THR A 207 15.24 -5.71 15.31
CA THR A 207 16.18 -6.83 15.48
C THR A 207 16.79 -7.34 14.17
N SER A 208 16.20 -6.98 13.04
CA SER A 208 16.62 -7.37 11.69
C SER A 208 16.80 -6.14 10.81
N SER A 209 17.54 -6.28 9.70
CA SER A 209 17.80 -5.18 8.76
C SER A 209 16.63 -4.85 7.83
N GLY A 210 15.40 -5.25 8.17
CA GLY A 210 14.22 -5.08 7.33
C GLY A 210 12.95 -5.63 7.98
N GLY A 211 11.84 -5.56 7.25
CA GLY A 211 10.53 -6.10 7.64
C GLY A 211 9.71 -6.50 6.41
N GLY A 212 8.56 -7.12 6.63
CA GLY A 212 7.67 -7.58 5.57
C GLY A 212 6.94 -8.87 5.90
N TRP A 213 6.07 -9.29 4.99
CA TRP A 213 5.25 -10.50 5.14
C TRP A 213 5.68 -11.60 4.15
N PRO A 214 5.55 -12.89 4.51
CA PRO A 214 5.03 -13.42 5.78
C PRO A 214 5.96 -13.09 6.94
N MET A 215 5.38 -12.75 8.10
CA MET A 215 6.13 -12.47 9.32
C MET A 215 6.06 -13.68 10.25
N ASN A 216 7.21 -14.15 10.71
CA ASN A 216 7.34 -15.36 11.53
C ASN A 216 8.13 -15.06 12.79
N VAL A 217 7.49 -15.16 13.94
CA VAL A 217 8.05 -14.74 15.24
C VAL A 217 7.82 -15.82 16.28
N TRP A 218 8.84 -16.08 17.09
CA TRP A 218 8.75 -16.97 18.23
C TRP A 218 8.61 -16.17 19.52
N LEU A 219 7.55 -16.49 20.26
CA LEU A 219 7.17 -15.81 21.49
C LEU A 219 7.27 -16.75 22.69
N THR A 220 7.56 -16.16 23.85
CA THR A 220 7.40 -16.86 25.13
C THR A 220 5.90 -17.15 25.38
N PRO A 221 5.55 -18.05 26.33
CA PRO A 221 4.15 -18.24 26.75
C PRO A 221 3.44 -16.97 27.25
N ASN A 222 4.21 -15.92 27.56
CA ASN A 222 3.72 -14.59 27.96
C ASN A 222 3.76 -13.57 26.80
N LEU A 223 3.83 -14.06 25.56
CA LEU A 223 3.70 -13.28 24.32
C LEU A 223 4.85 -12.30 24.03
N GLN A 224 5.96 -12.42 24.77
CA GLN A 224 7.15 -11.61 24.53
C GLN A 224 7.97 -12.22 23.38
N PRO A 225 8.38 -11.45 22.36
CA PRO A 225 9.15 -11.98 21.24
C PRO A 225 10.62 -12.20 21.61
N PHE A 226 11.25 -13.22 21.02
CA PHE A 226 12.69 -13.48 21.23
C PHE A 226 13.46 -13.85 19.96
N VAL A 227 12.81 -14.38 18.93
CA VAL A 227 13.38 -14.62 17.59
C VAL A 227 12.34 -14.28 16.54
N GLY A 228 12.74 -13.77 15.38
CA GLY A 228 11.84 -13.65 14.25
C GLY A 228 12.54 -13.35 12.94
N GLY A 229 11.78 -13.44 11.85
CA GLY A 229 12.18 -13.05 10.52
C GLY A 229 10.97 -12.99 9.58
N THR A 230 11.22 -12.72 8.31
CA THR A 230 10.18 -12.69 7.28
C THR A 230 10.07 -14.07 6.61
N TYR A 231 10.50 -14.19 5.36
CA TYR A 231 10.49 -15.44 4.61
C TYR A 231 11.68 -16.33 4.96
N PHE A 232 11.40 -17.58 5.32
CA PHE A 232 12.40 -18.64 5.48
C PHE A 232 12.20 -19.69 4.37
N PRO A 233 13.20 -19.98 3.52
CA PRO A 233 13.10 -21.08 2.55
C PRO A 233 12.98 -22.42 3.28
N LEU A 234 12.43 -23.46 2.65
CA LEU A 234 12.28 -24.76 3.30
C LEU A 234 13.63 -25.32 3.78
N GLU A 235 14.62 -25.34 2.88
CA GLU A 235 15.95 -25.92 3.08
C GLU A 235 17.05 -24.85 3.17
N ASP A 236 18.19 -25.24 3.74
CA ASP A 236 19.36 -24.37 3.85
C ASP A 236 19.91 -24.00 2.47
N GLY A 237 19.99 -22.70 2.20
CA GLY A 237 20.64 -22.14 1.03
C GLY A 237 22.06 -21.64 1.33
N LEU A 238 22.74 -21.14 0.30
CA LEU A 238 24.08 -20.54 0.43
C LEU A 238 24.09 -19.30 1.34
N THR A 239 22.98 -18.55 1.40
CA THR A 239 22.89 -17.24 2.06
C THR A 239 21.78 -17.15 3.10
N ARG A 240 20.86 -18.13 3.13
CA ARG A 240 19.70 -18.13 4.04
C ARG A 240 19.57 -19.50 4.69
N VAL A 241 19.29 -19.48 5.99
CA VAL A 241 19.02 -20.69 6.76
C VAL A 241 17.59 -21.13 6.48
N GLY A 242 17.42 -22.42 6.26
CA GLY A 242 16.15 -23.08 6.00
C GLY A 242 15.27 -23.13 7.24
N PHE A 243 13.96 -23.10 7.02
CA PHE A 243 12.95 -23.07 8.06
C PHE A 243 13.06 -24.30 8.97
N ARG A 244 13.35 -25.48 8.40
CA ARG A 244 13.62 -26.70 9.16
C ARG A 244 14.76 -26.52 10.17
N THR A 245 15.88 -25.96 9.72
CA THR A 245 17.04 -25.70 10.58
C THR A 245 16.73 -24.67 11.66
N VAL A 246 15.96 -23.63 11.34
CA VAL A 246 15.49 -22.63 12.33
C VAL A 246 14.66 -23.29 13.43
N LEU A 247 13.66 -24.10 13.07
CA LEU A 247 12.80 -24.79 14.04
C LEU A 247 13.59 -25.68 15.00
N LEU A 248 14.50 -26.50 14.45
CA LEU A 248 15.33 -27.40 15.25
C LEU A 248 16.24 -26.65 16.22
N ARG A 249 16.82 -25.52 15.80
CA ARG A 249 17.67 -24.69 16.66
C ARG A 249 16.88 -24.03 17.79
N ILE A 250 15.72 -23.46 17.49
CA ILE A 250 14.88 -22.80 18.51
C ILE A 250 14.41 -23.82 19.55
N ARG A 251 14.00 -25.01 19.11
CA ARG A 251 13.66 -26.12 20.01
C ARG A 251 14.79 -26.45 20.97
N GLU A 252 16.02 -26.60 20.45
CA GLU A 252 17.18 -26.94 21.28
C GLU A 252 17.49 -25.82 22.29
N GLN A 253 17.46 -24.57 21.84
CA GLN A 253 17.69 -23.41 22.70
C GLN A 253 16.61 -23.26 23.78
N TRP A 254 15.35 -23.57 23.48
CA TRP A 254 14.27 -23.58 24.48
C TRP A 254 14.47 -24.66 25.55
N LYS A 255 15.05 -25.81 25.18
CA LYS A 255 15.34 -26.91 26.12
C LYS A 255 16.58 -26.64 26.97
N GLN A 256 17.65 -26.15 26.36
CA GLN A 256 18.95 -26.00 27.03
C GLN A 256 19.16 -24.64 27.69
N ASN A 257 18.70 -23.55 27.07
CA ASN A 257 19.06 -22.17 27.42
C ASN A 257 17.83 -21.28 27.67
N LYS A 258 16.74 -21.86 28.20
CA LYS A 258 15.46 -21.17 28.40
C LYS A 258 15.58 -19.84 29.15
N ASN A 259 16.31 -19.82 30.27
CA ASN A 259 16.40 -18.63 31.12
C ASN A 259 17.05 -17.46 30.37
N THR A 260 18.12 -17.72 29.62
CA THR A 260 18.78 -16.73 28.77
C THR A 260 17.84 -16.19 27.69
N LEU A 261 17.01 -17.04 27.08
CA LEU A 261 16.00 -16.60 26.12
C LEU A 261 14.94 -15.69 26.76
N LEU A 262 14.48 -16.02 27.97
CA LEU A 262 13.52 -15.20 28.71
C LEU A 262 14.10 -13.84 29.08
N GLU A 263 15.33 -13.79 29.60
CA GLU A 263 16.03 -12.56 29.95
C GLU A 263 16.25 -11.68 28.71
N ASN A 264 16.70 -12.28 27.60
CA ASN A 264 16.85 -11.56 26.33
C ASN A 264 15.51 -11.02 25.81
N SER A 265 14.44 -11.80 25.90
CA SER A 265 13.08 -11.39 25.50
C SER A 265 12.58 -10.20 26.32
N GLN A 266 12.78 -10.24 27.64
CA GLN A 266 12.43 -9.13 28.54
C GLN A 266 13.22 -7.87 28.19
N ARG A 267 14.54 -7.98 27.97
CA ARG A 267 15.38 -6.83 27.60
C ARG A 267 14.94 -6.22 26.27
N VAL A 268 14.67 -7.04 25.25
CA VAL A 268 14.19 -6.53 23.95
C VAL A 268 12.83 -5.87 24.10
N THR A 269 11.89 -6.49 24.83
CA THR A 269 10.56 -5.91 25.05
C THR A 269 10.64 -4.57 25.79
N ALA A 270 11.49 -4.46 26.82
CA ALA A 270 11.70 -3.20 27.54
C ALA A 270 12.31 -2.11 26.63
N ALA A 271 13.27 -2.48 25.77
CA ALA A 271 13.86 -1.55 24.81
C ALA A 271 12.86 -1.10 23.73
N LEU A 272 11.97 -2.00 23.28
CA LEU A 272 10.88 -1.66 22.37
C LEU A 272 9.89 -0.69 23.02
N LEU A 273 9.46 -0.98 24.26
CA LEU A 273 8.59 -0.08 25.04
C LEU A 273 9.18 1.33 25.15
N ALA A 274 10.45 1.44 25.56
CA ALA A 274 11.11 2.74 25.71
C ALA A 274 11.28 3.50 24.39
N ARG A 275 11.42 2.78 23.26
CA ARG A 275 11.53 3.39 21.92
C ARG A 275 10.19 3.78 21.31
N SER A 276 9.14 3.02 21.62
CA SER A 276 7.78 3.22 21.13
C SER A 276 6.95 4.14 22.03
N GLU A 277 7.50 4.60 23.15
CA GLU A 277 6.86 5.55 24.04
C GLU A 277 6.77 6.92 23.37
N ILE A 278 5.56 7.25 22.90
CA ILE A 278 5.23 8.56 22.35
C ILE A 278 4.42 9.30 23.40
N SER A 279 5.00 10.39 23.91
CA SER A 279 4.41 11.21 24.95
C SER A 279 4.78 12.67 24.75
N MET A 280 3.91 13.57 25.20
CA MET A 280 4.21 15.00 25.29
C MET A 280 5.49 15.25 26.12
N GLY A 281 5.74 14.44 27.15
CA GLY A 281 6.80 14.71 28.15
C GLY A 281 6.57 16.08 28.80
N ASP A 282 7.65 16.84 29.03
CA ASP A 282 7.58 18.21 29.57
C ASP A 282 7.20 19.28 28.52
N ARG A 283 6.90 18.88 27.29
CA ARG A 283 6.62 19.82 26.19
C ARG A 283 5.18 20.32 26.27
N GLN A 284 5.02 21.63 26.08
CA GLN A 284 3.71 22.28 26.10
C GLN A 284 3.17 22.62 24.71
N LEU A 285 4.03 22.63 23.67
CA LEU A 285 3.68 23.05 22.32
C LEU A 285 4.34 22.16 21.26
N PRO A 286 3.70 22.02 20.08
CA PRO A 286 4.27 21.28 18.96
C PRO A 286 5.47 22.04 18.35
N PRO A 287 6.32 21.37 17.53
CA PRO A 287 7.44 22.04 16.87
C PRO A 287 6.95 23.08 15.84
N SER A 288 7.87 23.93 15.38
CA SER A 288 7.60 24.86 14.27
C SER A 288 7.24 24.10 12.99
N GLY A 289 6.02 24.29 12.52
CA GLY A 289 5.50 23.72 11.28
C GLY A 289 6.30 24.17 10.08
N ALA A 290 6.64 25.45 9.98
CA ALA A 290 7.52 25.96 8.92
C ALA A 290 8.86 25.21 8.87
N THR A 291 9.50 24.99 10.02
CA THR A 291 10.77 24.27 10.10
C THR A 291 10.62 22.79 9.75
N MET A 292 9.59 22.11 10.25
CA MET A 292 9.37 20.69 9.96
C MET A 292 8.98 20.48 8.49
N ASN A 293 8.21 21.41 7.91
CA ASN A 293 7.82 21.41 6.52
C ASN A 293 9.04 21.52 5.59
N SER A 294 9.92 22.49 5.81
CA SER A 294 11.17 22.63 5.04
C SER A 294 12.10 21.42 5.20
N ARG A 295 12.24 20.86 6.41
CA ARG A 295 13.07 19.66 6.63
C ARG A 295 12.51 18.43 5.95
N CYS A 296 11.20 18.21 6.02
CA CYS A 296 10.54 17.10 5.34
C CYS A 296 10.74 17.19 3.83
N PHE A 297 10.59 18.39 3.25
CA PHE A 297 10.86 18.63 1.84
C PHE A 297 12.32 18.34 1.48
N GLN A 298 13.29 18.84 2.24
CA GLN A 298 14.72 18.59 2.00
C GLN A 298 15.06 17.11 2.00
N GLN A 299 14.55 16.34 2.96
CA GLN A 299 14.76 14.89 3.01
C GLN A 299 14.17 14.16 1.80
N LEU A 300 13.00 14.61 1.32
CA LEU A 300 12.38 14.04 0.12
C LEU A 300 13.12 14.43 -1.16
N ASP A 301 13.64 15.65 -1.26
CA ASP A 301 14.45 16.11 -2.40
C ASP A 301 15.76 15.34 -2.50
N GLU A 302 16.42 15.09 -1.37
CA GLU A 302 17.64 14.29 -1.29
C GLU A 302 17.43 12.82 -1.70
N SER A 303 16.26 12.24 -1.41
CA SER A 303 15.96 10.84 -1.73
C SER A 303 15.22 10.65 -3.06
N TYR A 304 15.01 11.74 -3.83
CA TYR A 304 14.18 11.70 -5.02
C TYR A 304 14.87 11.09 -6.23
N ASP A 305 14.14 10.23 -6.92
CA ASP A 305 14.58 9.63 -8.16
C ASP A 305 14.23 10.53 -9.36
N GLU A 306 15.22 11.28 -9.87
CA GLU A 306 15.04 12.17 -11.03
C GLU A 306 14.64 11.43 -12.32
N GLU A 307 15.06 10.18 -12.46
CA GLU A 307 14.89 9.43 -13.71
C GLU A 307 13.53 8.75 -13.76
N TYR A 308 13.09 8.16 -12.66
CA TYR A 308 11.87 7.34 -12.60
C TYR A 308 10.81 7.88 -11.63
N GLY A 309 11.07 8.98 -10.92
CA GLY A 309 10.19 9.46 -9.86
C GLY A 309 10.11 8.50 -8.66
N GLY A 310 9.51 8.97 -7.58
CA GLY A 310 9.48 8.26 -6.30
C GLY A 310 10.67 8.59 -5.40
N PHE A 311 10.67 8.01 -4.20
CA PHE A 311 11.51 8.42 -3.06
C PHE A 311 12.27 7.25 -2.42
N ALA A 312 12.34 6.12 -3.12
CA ALA A 312 13.03 4.91 -2.70
C ALA A 312 13.63 4.24 -3.94
N GLU A 313 14.62 3.35 -3.78
CA GLU A 313 15.23 2.63 -4.91
C GLU A 313 14.33 1.48 -5.43
N ALA A 314 14.43 0.30 -4.84
CA ALA A 314 13.62 -0.88 -5.14
C ALA A 314 13.53 -1.76 -3.88
N PRO A 315 12.37 -2.33 -3.53
CA PRO A 315 11.06 -2.14 -4.19
C PRO A 315 10.50 -0.72 -4.03
N LYS A 316 9.68 -0.26 -4.98
CA LYS A 316 9.02 1.06 -4.96
C LYS A 316 7.53 0.96 -4.65
N PHE A 317 7.10 1.66 -3.59
CA PHE A 317 5.71 1.81 -3.20
C PHE A 317 5.17 3.20 -3.62
N PRO A 318 3.88 3.31 -4.02
CA PRO A 318 3.29 4.59 -4.43
C PRO A 318 3.25 5.68 -3.34
N THR A 319 3.11 5.29 -2.07
CA THR A 319 3.12 6.16 -0.86
C THR A 319 2.44 7.53 -1.04
N PRO A 320 1.11 7.59 -1.30
CA PRO A 320 0.41 8.82 -1.71
C PRO A 320 0.46 9.98 -0.69
N VAL A 321 0.72 9.68 0.57
CA VAL A 321 0.95 10.66 1.65
C VAL A 321 2.11 11.60 1.35
N ILE A 322 3.18 11.11 0.71
CA ILE A 322 4.31 11.94 0.28
C ILE A 322 3.88 12.91 -0.81
N LEU A 323 3.09 12.44 -1.79
CA LEU A 323 2.60 13.27 -2.88
C LEU A 323 1.66 14.35 -2.37
N SER A 324 0.77 13.98 -1.44
CA SER A 324 -0.09 14.92 -0.72
C SER A 324 0.75 15.98 0.00
N PHE A 325 1.80 15.58 0.71
CA PHE A 325 2.74 16.52 1.35
C PHE A 325 3.36 17.50 0.36
N LEU A 326 3.89 17.01 -0.77
CA LEU A 326 4.51 17.86 -1.78
C LEU A 326 3.53 18.86 -2.40
N PHE A 327 2.27 18.47 -2.61
CA PHE A 327 1.23 19.41 -3.08
C PHE A 327 0.91 20.49 -2.04
N SER A 328 0.83 20.15 -0.75
CA SER A 328 0.69 21.14 0.32
C SER A 328 1.91 22.04 0.47
N TYR A 329 3.11 21.48 0.32
CA TYR A 329 4.35 22.24 0.33
C TYR A 329 4.37 23.26 -0.81
N TRP A 330 4.07 22.83 -2.04
CA TRP A 330 3.94 23.72 -3.19
C TRP A 330 2.92 24.83 -2.94
N LEU A 331 1.74 24.51 -2.40
CA LEU A 331 0.68 25.49 -2.16
C LEU A 331 1.13 26.63 -1.23
N SER A 332 1.94 26.30 -0.22
CA SER A 332 2.51 27.28 0.71
C SER A 332 3.78 27.98 0.20
N HIS A 333 4.40 27.49 -0.88
CA HIS A 333 5.69 27.96 -1.41
C HIS A 333 5.64 28.27 -2.92
N ARG A 334 4.47 28.62 -3.47
CA ARG A 334 4.27 28.75 -4.93
C ARG A 334 5.23 29.68 -5.66
N LEU A 335 5.77 30.67 -4.95
CA LEU A 335 6.68 31.70 -5.50
C LEU A 335 8.16 31.35 -5.31
N THR A 336 8.49 30.18 -4.75
CA THR A 336 9.87 29.75 -4.53
C THR A 336 10.28 28.65 -5.51
N GLN A 337 11.59 28.48 -5.65
CA GLN A 337 12.16 27.37 -6.43
C GLN A 337 11.80 26.02 -5.79
N ASP A 338 11.86 25.93 -4.46
CA ASP A 338 11.48 24.72 -3.72
C ASP A 338 10.02 24.34 -3.94
N GLY A 339 9.09 25.31 -3.99
CA GLY A 339 7.69 25.03 -4.29
C GLY A 339 7.54 24.46 -5.70
N SER A 340 8.16 25.09 -6.70
CA SER A 340 8.16 24.61 -8.09
C SER A 340 8.75 23.19 -8.20
N ARG A 341 9.81 22.93 -7.43
CA ARG A 341 10.46 21.62 -7.33
C ARG A 341 9.52 20.57 -6.72
N ALA A 342 8.86 20.87 -5.60
CA ALA A 342 7.89 19.97 -4.97
C ALA A 342 6.75 19.57 -5.93
N GLN A 343 6.22 20.53 -6.68
CA GLN A 343 5.21 20.27 -7.71
C GLN A 343 5.75 19.35 -8.80
N GLN A 344 6.94 19.62 -9.32
CA GLN A 344 7.57 18.80 -10.36
C GLN A 344 7.81 17.36 -9.88
N MET A 345 8.32 17.17 -8.67
CA MET A 345 8.55 15.83 -8.11
C MET A 345 7.26 15.03 -7.99
N ALA A 346 6.19 15.65 -7.49
CA ALA A 346 4.90 14.97 -7.32
C ALA A 346 4.25 14.60 -8.66
N LEU A 347 4.19 15.55 -9.60
CA LEU A 347 3.62 15.33 -10.93
C LEU A 347 4.43 14.31 -11.74
N HIS A 348 5.76 14.40 -11.70
CA HIS A 348 6.63 13.44 -12.39
C HIS A 348 6.48 12.03 -11.80
N THR A 349 6.45 11.88 -10.48
CA THR A 349 6.24 10.57 -9.83
C THR A 349 4.92 9.94 -10.24
N LEU A 350 3.82 10.70 -10.19
CA LEU A 350 2.51 10.22 -10.68
C LEU A 350 2.57 9.82 -12.15
N LYS A 351 3.20 10.62 -13.01
CA LYS A 351 3.32 10.31 -14.44
C LYS A 351 4.12 9.03 -14.69
N MET A 352 5.21 8.83 -13.96
CA MET A 352 6.03 7.62 -14.07
C MET A 352 5.29 6.38 -13.58
N MET A 353 4.57 6.46 -12.47
CA MET A 353 3.71 5.36 -12.01
C MET A 353 2.60 5.04 -13.03
N ALA A 354 1.90 6.06 -13.54
CA ALA A 354 0.81 5.87 -14.51
C ALA A 354 1.26 5.29 -15.85
N ASN A 355 2.51 5.52 -16.23
CA ASN A 355 3.13 4.96 -17.44
C ASN A 355 3.80 3.59 -17.19
N GLY A 356 4.15 3.30 -15.94
CA GLY A 356 4.74 2.03 -15.49
C GLY A 356 3.79 0.83 -15.63
N GLY A 357 4.35 -0.36 -15.42
CA GLY A 357 3.61 -1.62 -15.35
C GLY A 357 2.91 -1.84 -14.00
N ILE A 358 3.22 -1.01 -13.00
CA ILE A 358 2.43 -0.92 -11.76
C ILE A 358 0.98 -0.51 -12.03
N ARG A 359 0.70 0.21 -13.12
CA ARG A 359 -0.67 0.43 -13.60
C ARG A 359 -1.07 -0.69 -14.55
N ASP A 360 -2.22 -1.31 -14.30
CA ASP A 360 -2.82 -2.25 -15.25
C ASP A 360 -3.43 -1.47 -16.42
N HIS A 361 -2.71 -1.36 -17.54
CA HIS A 361 -3.17 -0.62 -18.72
C HIS A 361 -4.43 -1.23 -19.38
N VAL A 362 -4.68 -2.53 -19.18
CA VAL A 362 -5.81 -3.23 -19.80
C VAL A 362 -7.06 -3.16 -18.92
N GLY A 363 -6.91 -3.31 -17.61
CA GLY A 363 -8.02 -3.32 -16.65
C GLY A 363 -8.17 -2.08 -15.82
N GLN A 364 -7.24 -1.14 -15.90
CA GLN A 364 -7.11 -0.01 -14.98
C GLN A 364 -6.84 -0.43 -13.53
N GLY A 365 -6.66 0.56 -12.66
CA GLY A 365 -6.20 0.39 -11.29
C GLY A 365 -4.70 0.10 -11.19
N PHE A 366 -4.19 0.20 -9.97
CA PHE A 366 -2.77 0.02 -9.67
C PHE A 366 -2.54 -1.28 -8.90
N HIS A 367 -1.43 -1.94 -9.21
CA HIS A 367 -0.82 -2.94 -8.37
C HIS A 367 -0.15 -2.27 -7.15
N ARG A 368 0.05 -3.02 -6.07
CA ARG A 368 0.46 -2.44 -4.78
C ARG A 368 1.84 -1.79 -4.83
N TYR A 369 2.81 -2.44 -5.47
CA TYR A 369 4.18 -1.91 -5.57
C TYR A 369 4.94 -2.52 -6.74
N SER A 370 6.04 -1.86 -7.10
CA SER A 370 6.99 -2.33 -8.12
C SER A 370 8.20 -2.99 -7.47
N THR A 371 8.63 -4.14 -7.98
CA THR A 371 9.86 -4.81 -7.54
C THR A 371 11.12 -4.11 -8.03
N ASP A 372 10.98 -3.29 -9.08
CA ASP A 372 12.06 -2.53 -9.68
C ASP A 372 11.93 -1.02 -9.47
N ARG A 373 13.03 -0.32 -9.79
CA ARG A 373 13.15 1.14 -9.73
C ARG A 373 12.32 1.85 -10.81
N GLN A 374 11.96 1.19 -11.90
CA GLN A 374 11.34 1.80 -13.08
C GLN A 374 9.80 1.83 -13.03
N TRP A 375 9.19 1.32 -11.96
CA TRP A 375 7.73 1.09 -11.88
C TRP A 375 7.23 0.06 -12.89
N HIS A 376 8.11 -0.83 -13.37
CA HIS A 376 7.82 -1.69 -14.51
C HIS A 376 7.29 -3.06 -14.10
N ILE A 377 7.97 -3.76 -13.19
CA ILE A 377 7.53 -5.09 -12.72
C ILE A 377 6.74 -4.96 -11.41
N PRO A 378 5.42 -5.19 -11.41
CA PRO A 378 4.64 -5.15 -10.18
C PRO A 378 4.75 -6.44 -9.39
N HIS A 379 4.51 -6.34 -8.07
CA HIS A 379 3.80 -7.41 -7.37
C HIS A 379 2.31 -7.26 -7.63
N PHE A 380 1.68 -8.28 -8.22
CA PHE A 380 0.42 -8.11 -8.96
C PHE A 380 -0.84 -7.96 -8.09
N GLU A 381 -0.69 -7.98 -6.77
CA GLU A 381 -1.78 -7.68 -5.82
C GLU A 381 -2.33 -6.27 -6.05
N LYS A 382 -3.65 -6.12 -5.90
CA LYS A 382 -4.32 -4.81 -6.00
C LYS A 382 -5.12 -4.55 -4.74
N MET A 383 -4.67 -3.56 -3.96
CA MET A 383 -5.26 -3.23 -2.67
C MET A 383 -6.22 -2.05 -2.78
N LEU A 384 -7.34 -2.09 -2.04
CA LEU A 384 -8.35 -1.04 -2.03
C LEU A 384 -7.78 0.30 -1.52
N TYR A 385 -6.96 0.27 -0.47
CA TYR A 385 -6.40 1.50 0.11
C TYR A 385 -5.44 2.23 -0.84
N ASP A 386 -4.72 1.50 -1.71
CA ASP A 386 -3.87 2.10 -2.74
C ASP A 386 -4.73 2.79 -3.80
N GLN A 387 -5.80 2.12 -4.27
CA GLN A 387 -6.73 2.73 -5.22
C GLN A 387 -7.35 4.00 -4.65
N ALA A 388 -7.82 3.93 -3.40
CA ALA A 388 -8.49 5.04 -2.73
C ALA A 388 -7.61 6.29 -2.64
N GLN A 389 -6.39 6.12 -2.15
CA GLN A 389 -5.46 7.23 -1.95
C GLN A 389 -4.89 7.76 -3.28
N LEU A 390 -4.60 6.87 -4.24
CA LEU A 390 -4.13 7.31 -5.56
C LEU A 390 -5.21 8.08 -6.31
N ALA A 391 -6.49 7.69 -6.23
CA ALA A 391 -7.58 8.45 -6.85
C ALA A 391 -7.60 9.92 -6.36
N VAL A 392 -7.38 10.13 -5.06
CA VAL A 392 -7.25 11.48 -4.47
C VAL A 392 -6.01 12.20 -5.01
N ALA A 393 -4.84 11.56 -4.99
CA ALA A 393 -3.59 12.17 -5.44
C ALA A 393 -3.61 12.57 -6.92
N TYR A 394 -4.16 11.72 -7.80
CA TYR A 394 -4.34 12.03 -9.23
C TYR A 394 -5.38 13.14 -9.44
N SER A 395 -6.46 13.18 -8.65
CA SER A 395 -7.44 14.27 -8.70
C SER A 395 -6.83 15.61 -8.30
N GLN A 396 -6.00 15.63 -7.26
CA GLN A 396 -5.25 16.83 -6.84
C GLN A 396 -4.25 17.26 -7.91
N ALA A 397 -3.53 16.31 -8.52
CA ALA A 397 -2.63 16.60 -9.62
C ALA A 397 -3.35 17.25 -10.81
N PHE A 398 -4.56 16.80 -11.14
CA PHE A 398 -5.41 17.43 -12.15
C PHE A 398 -5.81 18.87 -11.76
N GLN A 399 -6.27 19.09 -10.52
CA GLN A 399 -6.62 20.46 -10.07
C GLN A 399 -5.42 21.43 -10.12
N ILE A 400 -4.23 20.93 -9.81
CA ILE A 400 -3.00 21.72 -9.75
C ILE A 400 -2.44 22.02 -11.14
N SER A 401 -2.43 21.04 -12.04
CA SER A 401 -1.78 21.14 -13.35
C SER A 401 -2.72 21.52 -14.48
N GLY A 402 -4.01 21.19 -14.36
CA GLY A 402 -4.99 21.24 -15.45
C GLY A 402 -4.80 20.15 -16.53
N ASP A 403 -3.84 19.23 -16.36
CA ASP A 403 -3.55 18.19 -17.34
C ASP A 403 -4.54 17.01 -17.22
N GLU A 404 -5.38 16.84 -18.24
CA GLU A 404 -6.43 15.81 -18.29
C GLU A 404 -5.89 14.39 -18.10
N PHE A 405 -4.61 14.13 -18.40
CA PHE A 405 -3.95 12.86 -18.14
C PHE A 405 -4.18 12.35 -16.70
N TYR A 406 -4.05 13.23 -15.70
CA TYR A 406 -4.24 12.83 -14.31
C TYR A 406 -5.71 12.54 -13.99
N SER A 407 -6.64 13.28 -14.60
CA SER A 407 -8.08 13.04 -14.44
C SER A 407 -8.51 11.70 -15.05
N ASP A 408 -7.93 11.32 -16.19
CA ASP A 408 -8.21 10.04 -16.85
C ASP A 408 -7.67 8.87 -16.04
N VAL A 409 -6.50 9.02 -15.42
CA VAL A 409 -5.94 8.01 -14.51
C VAL A 409 -6.84 7.86 -13.27
N ALA A 410 -7.26 8.96 -12.64
CA ALA A 410 -8.19 8.93 -11.51
C ALA A 410 -9.51 8.23 -11.85
N ARG A 411 -10.08 8.53 -13.03
CA ARG A 411 -11.29 7.85 -13.53
C ARG A 411 -11.07 6.37 -13.75
N GLY A 412 -9.92 5.97 -14.32
CA GLY A 412 -9.54 4.58 -14.52
C GLY A 412 -9.45 3.80 -13.21
N ILE A 413 -8.85 4.39 -12.17
CA ILE A 413 -8.79 3.80 -10.82
C ILE A 413 -10.19 3.51 -10.29
N LEU A 414 -11.08 4.51 -10.31
CA LEU A 414 -12.44 4.36 -9.77
C LEU A 414 -13.32 3.44 -10.63
N GLN A 415 -13.08 3.37 -11.94
CA GLN A 415 -13.73 2.41 -12.82
C GLN A 415 -13.32 0.96 -12.47
N TYR A 416 -12.05 0.74 -12.16
CA TYR A 416 -11.56 -0.54 -11.67
C TYR A 416 -12.26 -0.92 -10.35
N VAL A 417 -12.27 -0.04 -9.35
CA VAL A 417 -12.93 -0.31 -8.05
C VAL A 417 -14.42 -0.58 -8.22
N ALA A 418 -15.12 0.24 -9.02
CA ALA A 418 -16.54 0.07 -9.30
C ALA A 418 -16.89 -1.29 -9.92
N ARG A 419 -15.98 -1.84 -10.75
CA ARG A 419 -16.21 -3.08 -11.48
C ARG A 419 -15.73 -4.32 -10.74
N ASN A 420 -14.61 -4.23 -10.02
CA ASN A 420 -13.89 -5.38 -9.48
C ASN A 420 -14.03 -5.54 -7.97
N LEU A 421 -14.05 -4.44 -7.21
CA LEU A 421 -14.01 -4.47 -5.73
C LEU A 421 -15.34 -4.05 -5.09
N SER A 422 -16.29 -3.53 -5.86
CA SER A 422 -17.57 -3.07 -5.31
C SER A 422 -18.51 -4.24 -5.05
N HIS A 423 -19.07 -4.28 -3.84
CA HIS A 423 -20.15 -5.16 -3.47
C HIS A 423 -21.50 -4.49 -3.75
N ARG A 424 -22.49 -5.27 -4.17
CA ARG A 424 -23.83 -4.75 -4.53
C ARG A 424 -24.58 -4.07 -3.36
N SER A 425 -24.20 -4.35 -2.12
CA SER A 425 -24.75 -3.67 -0.93
C SER A 425 -24.15 -2.29 -0.69
N GLY A 426 -23.15 -1.87 -1.47
CA GLY A 426 -22.51 -0.56 -1.44
C GLY A 426 -21.09 -0.54 -0.88
N GLY A 427 -20.67 -1.57 -0.15
CA GLY A 427 -19.31 -1.70 0.40
C GLY A 427 -18.27 -2.12 -0.64
N PHE A 428 -17.00 -2.11 -0.25
CA PHE A 428 -15.85 -2.45 -1.09
C PHE A 428 -15.00 -3.55 -0.46
N CYS A 429 -14.73 -4.61 -1.23
CA CYS A 429 -13.81 -5.69 -0.91
C CYS A 429 -12.37 -5.20 -0.84
N SER A 430 -11.54 -5.86 -0.03
CA SER A 430 -10.24 -5.38 0.40
C SER A 430 -9.18 -5.44 -0.72
N ALA A 431 -9.15 -6.51 -1.51
CA ALA A 431 -8.11 -6.70 -2.52
C ALA A 431 -8.43 -7.76 -3.59
N GLU A 432 -7.67 -7.76 -4.68
CA GLU A 432 -7.50 -8.90 -5.60
C GLU A 432 -6.09 -9.51 -5.43
N ASP A 433 -6.01 -10.84 -5.45
CA ASP A 433 -4.79 -11.62 -5.29
C ASP A 433 -3.73 -11.30 -6.37
N ALA A 434 -2.45 -11.44 -5.99
CA ALA A 434 -1.35 -11.42 -6.94
C ALA A 434 -1.35 -12.68 -7.83
N ASP A 435 -1.82 -13.80 -7.29
CA ASP A 435 -1.72 -15.11 -7.91
C ASP A 435 -3.01 -15.51 -8.63
N SER A 436 -2.85 -16.16 -9.78
CA SER A 436 -3.98 -16.71 -10.54
C SER A 436 -3.55 -17.93 -11.36
N PRO A 437 -4.42 -18.91 -11.58
CA PRO A 437 -4.11 -20.00 -12.50
C PRO A 437 -3.91 -19.48 -13.93
N PRO A 438 -2.82 -19.85 -14.63
CA PRO A 438 -2.66 -19.53 -16.05
C PRO A 438 -3.79 -20.11 -16.90
N GLU A 439 -4.23 -21.33 -16.56
CA GLU A 439 -5.40 -22.01 -17.13
C GLU A 439 -6.18 -22.72 -16.02
N ARG A 440 -7.44 -23.07 -16.29
CA ARG A 440 -8.30 -23.73 -15.29
C ARG A 440 -7.70 -25.08 -14.89
N GLY A 441 -7.51 -25.28 -13.58
CA GLY A 441 -6.95 -26.51 -13.01
C GLY A 441 -5.42 -26.55 -12.95
N MET A 442 -4.73 -25.49 -13.40
CA MET A 442 -3.29 -25.34 -13.16
C MET A 442 -3.02 -24.68 -11.81
N GLN A 443 -1.80 -24.87 -11.29
CA GLN A 443 -1.36 -24.17 -10.10
C GLN A 443 -1.33 -22.65 -10.35
N PRO A 444 -1.77 -21.84 -9.37
CA PRO A 444 -1.62 -20.38 -9.43
C PRO A 444 -0.16 -19.97 -9.65
N LYS A 445 0.02 -18.88 -10.38
CA LYS A 445 1.30 -18.20 -10.56
C LYS A 445 1.11 -16.71 -10.39
N GLU A 446 2.14 -16.02 -9.92
CA GLU A 446 2.07 -14.57 -9.77
C GLU A 446 1.84 -13.92 -11.14
N GLY A 447 0.90 -12.98 -11.23
CA GLY A 447 0.70 -12.15 -12.42
C GLY A 447 0.10 -12.84 -13.65
N ALA A 448 -0.21 -14.14 -13.61
CA ALA A 448 -0.65 -14.91 -14.79
C ALA A 448 -1.87 -14.31 -15.52
N PHE A 449 -2.81 -13.72 -14.77
CA PHE A 449 -3.96 -13.01 -15.33
C PHE A 449 -3.57 -11.78 -16.17
N TYR A 450 -2.51 -11.07 -15.77
CA TYR A 450 -2.18 -9.72 -16.25
C TYR A 450 -1.19 -9.70 -17.42
N VAL A 451 -0.32 -10.71 -17.53
CA VAL A 451 0.80 -10.71 -18.49
C VAL A 451 0.46 -11.30 -19.86
N TRP A 452 1.23 -10.94 -20.88
CA TRP A 452 0.96 -11.32 -22.28
C TRP A 452 2.21 -11.81 -23.02
N THR A 453 2.04 -12.74 -23.95
CA THR A 453 3.04 -13.05 -24.97
C THR A 453 2.81 -12.20 -26.22
N VAL A 454 3.86 -11.98 -27.01
CA VAL A 454 3.75 -11.31 -28.31
C VAL A 454 2.80 -12.07 -29.24
N LYS A 455 2.86 -13.40 -29.26
CA LYS A 455 1.98 -14.25 -30.06
C LYS A 455 0.50 -14.03 -29.75
N GLU A 456 0.14 -13.97 -28.46
CA GLU A 456 -1.25 -13.68 -28.06
C GLU A 456 -1.71 -12.30 -28.56
N VAL A 457 -0.88 -11.27 -28.39
CA VAL A 457 -1.22 -9.90 -28.81
C VAL A 457 -1.38 -9.80 -30.33
N GLN A 458 -0.47 -10.40 -31.11
CA GLN A 458 -0.54 -10.39 -32.58
C GLN A 458 -1.77 -11.15 -33.10
N GLN A 459 -2.15 -12.25 -32.46
CA GLN A 459 -3.34 -13.01 -32.85
C GLN A 459 -4.63 -12.23 -32.58
N LEU A 460 -4.72 -11.58 -31.42
CA LEU A 460 -5.91 -10.79 -31.03
C LEU A 460 -6.05 -9.49 -31.83
N LEU A 461 -4.92 -8.90 -32.25
CA LEU A 461 -4.84 -7.59 -32.89
C LEU A 461 -4.19 -7.68 -34.28
N SER A 462 -4.72 -8.58 -35.11
CA SER A 462 -4.19 -8.88 -36.45
C SER A 462 -4.67 -7.91 -37.53
N GLU A 463 -5.60 -7.02 -37.23
CA GLU A 463 -6.10 -6.06 -38.20
C GLU A 463 -5.00 -5.11 -38.72
N PRO A 464 -4.98 -4.83 -40.04
CA PRO A 464 -4.05 -3.87 -40.62
C PRO A 464 -4.40 -2.44 -40.19
N VAL A 465 -3.38 -1.60 -40.01
CA VAL A 465 -3.53 -0.17 -39.71
C VAL A 465 -3.43 0.64 -41.01
N PRO A 466 -4.55 1.20 -41.52
CA PRO A 466 -4.52 2.02 -42.72
C PRO A 466 -3.71 3.30 -42.51
N GLY A 467 -3.01 3.76 -43.54
CA GLY A 467 -2.27 5.03 -43.51
C GLY A 467 -0.90 4.97 -42.83
N ALA A 468 -0.49 3.82 -42.29
CA ALA A 468 0.88 3.63 -41.82
C ALA A 468 1.87 3.63 -43.00
N THR A 469 3.10 4.11 -42.76
CA THR A 469 4.16 4.19 -43.77
C THR A 469 4.74 2.84 -44.18
N GLU A 470 4.46 1.78 -43.43
CA GLU A 470 4.86 0.40 -43.68
C GLU A 470 3.72 -0.56 -43.31
N PRO A 471 3.70 -1.81 -43.84
CA PRO A 471 2.72 -2.80 -43.40
C PRO A 471 2.76 -2.99 -41.88
N LEU A 472 1.66 -2.64 -41.22
CA LEU A 472 1.55 -2.57 -39.77
C LEU A 472 0.22 -3.15 -39.32
N THR A 473 0.23 -3.97 -38.26
CA THR A 473 -1.00 -4.38 -37.56
C THR A 473 -1.19 -3.61 -36.27
N SER A 474 -2.43 -3.56 -35.75
CA SER A 474 -2.71 -2.95 -34.44
C SER A 474 -1.87 -3.58 -33.33
N GLY A 475 -1.61 -4.90 -33.40
CA GLY A 475 -0.75 -5.60 -32.45
C GLY A 475 0.68 -5.09 -32.46
N GLN A 476 1.27 -4.89 -33.64
CA GLN A 476 2.63 -4.35 -33.77
C GLN A 476 2.74 -2.90 -33.27
N LEU A 477 1.71 -2.09 -33.53
CA LEU A 477 1.61 -0.73 -33.01
C LEU A 477 1.56 -0.73 -31.47
N LEU A 478 0.70 -1.56 -30.88
CA LEU A 478 0.57 -1.72 -29.43
C LEU A 478 1.88 -2.24 -28.80
N MET A 479 2.48 -3.26 -29.39
CA MET A 479 3.76 -3.81 -28.94
C MET A 479 4.86 -2.76 -28.92
N LYS A 480 4.91 -1.89 -29.95
CA LYS A 480 5.88 -0.79 -29.99
C LYS A 480 5.63 0.17 -28.84
N HIS A 481 4.40 0.66 -28.68
CA HIS A 481 4.05 1.63 -27.64
C HIS A 481 4.35 1.13 -26.23
N TYR A 482 3.95 -0.12 -25.93
CA TYR A 482 4.09 -0.74 -24.61
C TYR A 482 5.38 -1.55 -24.40
N GLY A 483 6.29 -1.58 -25.38
CA GLY A 483 7.59 -2.22 -25.26
C GLY A 483 7.54 -3.75 -25.05
N LEU A 484 6.68 -4.44 -25.79
CA LEU A 484 6.62 -5.91 -25.76
C LEU A 484 7.76 -6.49 -26.60
N THR A 485 8.36 -7.59 -26.12
CA THR A 485 9.39 -8.34 -26.86
C THR A 485 9.07 -9.83 -26.91
N GLU A 486 9.60 -10.52 -27.93
CA GLU A 486 9.41 -11.97 -28.11
C GLU A 486 9.99 -12.79 -26.94
N ALA A 487 11.08 -12.30 -26.33
CA ALA A 487 11.71 -12.94 -25.17
C ALA A 487 10.99 -12.65 -23.84
N GLY A 488 9.96 -11.80 -23.86
CA GLY A 488 9.40 -11.17 -22.66
C GLY A 488 10.18 -9.93 -22.23
N ASN A 489 9.57 -9.07 -21.42
CA ASN A 489 10.23 -7.88 -20.90
C ASN A 489 10.58 -7.97 -19.41
N ILE A 490 10.38 -9.12 -18.79
CA ILE A 490 10.66 -9.36 -17.37
C ILE A 490 12.05 -10.00 -17.23
N SER A 491 12.93 -9.40 -16.43
CA SER A 491 14.30 -9.92 -16.28
C SER A 491 14.31 -11.17 -15.38
N PRO A 492 15.19 -12.16 -15.64
CA PRO A 492 15.29 -13.36 -14.80
C PRO A 492 15.60 -13.08 -13.32
N SER A 493 16.27 -11.97 -13.02
CA SER A 493 16.53 -11.53 -11.64
C SER A 493 15.25 -11.11 -10.88
N GLN A 494 14.21 -10.71 -11.61
CA GLN A 494 12.90 -10.30 -11.08
C GLN A 494 11.87 -11.43 -11.16
N ASP A 495 12.25 -12.58 -11.74
CA ASP A 495 11.45 -13.80 -11.83
C ASP A 495 12.31 -15.00 -11.41
N PRO A 496 12.69 -15.09 -10.13
CA PRO A 496 13.63 -16.11 -9.65
C PRO A 496 13.09 -17.54 -9.81
N LYS A 497 11.76 -17.73 -9.90
CA LYS A 497 11.11 -19.03 -10.14
C LYS A 497 10.83 -19.33 -11.62
N GLY A 498 11.07 -18.38 -12.53
CA GLY A 498 10.81 -18.56 -13.96
C GLY A 498 9.33 -18.65 -14.32
N GLU A 499 8.43 -18.14 -13.47
CA GLU A 499 6.98 -18.20 -13.65
C GLU A 499 6.49 -17.31 -14.79
N LEU A 500 7.25 -16.25 -15.09
CA LEU A 500 6.94 -15.17 -16.02
C LEU A 500 7.86 -15.18 -17.26
N HIS A 501 8.60 -16.27 -17.49
CA HIS A 501 9.46 -16.40 -18.66
C HIS A 501 8.70 -16.22 -19.99
N GLY A 502 9.21 -15.37 -20.89
CA GLY A 502 8.57 -15.07 -22.17
C GLY A 502 7.31 -14.20 -22.07
N ARG A 503 6.98 -13.71 -20.87
CA ARG A 503 5.81 -12.86 -20.62
C ARG A 503 6.19 -11.39 -20.62
N ASN A 504 5.20 -10.55 -20.94
CA ASN A 504 5.34 -9.11 -20.99
C ASN A 504 4.32 -8.42 -20.07
N VAL A 505 4.81 -7.42 -19.33
CA VAL A 505 3.99 -6.42 -18.66
C VAL A 505 3.87 -5.20 -19.57
N LEU A 506 2.66 -4.68 -19.76
CA LEU A 506 2.47 -3.46 -20.56
C LEU A 506 3.05 -2.28 -19.79
N THR A 507 3.93 -1.50 -20.42
CA THR A 507 4.51 -0.29 -19.85
C THR A 507 4.74 0.70 -20.97
N VAL A 508 4.28 1.94 -20.83
CA VAL A 508 4.43 2.95 -21.86
C VAL A 508 5.93 3.23 -22.04
N ARG A 509 6.52 2.71 -23.12
CA ARG A 509 7.93 2.90 -23.47
C ARG A 509 8.15 4.07 -24.41
N TYR A 510 7.15 4.39 -25.21
CA TYR A 510 7.20 5.52 -26.15
C TYR A 510 5.93 6.33 -26.03
N SER A 511 6.05 7.66 -26.11
CA SER A 511 4.88 8.54 -26.11
C SER A 511 4.00 8.32 -27.34
N LEU A 512 2.78 8.88 -27.32
CA LEU A 512 1.89 8.83 -28.47
C LEU A 512 2.54 9.49 -29.69
N GLU A 513 3.24 10.62 -29.49
CA GLU A 513 3.93 11.37 -30.53
C GLU A 513 5.07 10.56 -31.15
N LEU A 514 5.89 9.90 -30.33
CA LEU A 514 6.98 9.04 -30.82
C LEU A 514 6.45 7.80 -31.55
N THR A 515 5.34 7.24 -31.07
CA THR A 515 4.70 6.09 -31.71
C THR A 515 4.10 6.49 -33.06
N ALA A 516 3.40 7.63 -33.11
CA ALA A 516 2.85 8.22 -34.32
C ALA A 516 3.93 8.53 -35.36
N ALA A 517 5.01 9.20 -34.94
CA ALA A 517 6.14 9.52 -35.80
C ALA A 517 6.83 8.27 -36.38
N ARG A 518 6.96 7.19 -35.59
CA ARG A 518 7.59 5.93 -36.05
C ARG A 518 6.85 5.30 -37.24
N PHE A 519 5.52 5.40 -37.25
CA PHE A 519 4.67 4.75 -38.25
C PHE A 519 4.01 5.74 -39.23
N GLY A 520 4.33 7.03 -39.13
CA GLY A 520 3.77 8.10 -39.96
C GLY A 520 2.27 8.29 -39.81
N LEU A 521 1.76 8.11 -38.59
CA LEU A 521 0.34 8.25 -38.26
C LEU A 521 0.07 9.60 -37.56
N ASP A 522 -1.20 9.99 -37.51
CA ASP A 522 -1.66 11.06 -36.62
C ASP A 522 -1.71 10.59 -35.16
N VAL A 523 -1.43 11.51 -34.22
CA VAL A 523 -1.37 11.20 -32.78
C VAL A 523 -2.72 10.73 -32.25
N GLU A 524 -3.83 11.31 -32.70
CA GLU A 524 -5.16 10.95 -32.25
C GLU A 524 -5.64 9.62 -32.85
N ALA A 525 -5.22 9.33 -34.08
CA ALA A 525 -5.40 8.02 -34.68
C ALA A 525 -4.68 6.93 -33.86
N VAL A 526 -3.43 7.16 -33.46
CA VAL A 526 -2.67 6.24 -32.58
C VAL A 526 -3.39 6.06 -31.24
N ARG A 527 -3.84 7.14 -30.60
CA ARG A 527 -4.61 7.07 -29.35
C ARG A 527 -5.84 6.17 -29.48
N THR A 528 -6.61 6.36 -30.54
CA THR A 528 -7.83 5.58 -30.82
C THR A 528 -7.53 4.10 -31.06
N LEU A 529 -6.47 3.79 -31.83
CA LEU A 529 -6.03 2.43 -32.10
C LEU A 529 -5.54 1.72 -30.84
N LEU A 530 -4.76 2.40 -29.99
CA LEU A 530 -4.31 1.86 -28.71
C LEU A 530 -5.49 1.57 -27.77
N ASN A 531 -6.43 2.51 -27.62
CA ASN A 531 -7.62 2.31 -26.78
C ASN A 531 -8.46 1.11 -27.27
N THR A 532 -8.66 0.99 -28.58
CA THR A 532 -9.37 -0.14 -29.19
C THR A 532 -8.62 -1.46 -28.96
N GLY A 533 -7.30 -1.45 -29.08
CA GLY A 533 -6.45 -2.60 -28.81
C GLY A 533 -6.53 -3.06 -27.36
N LEU A 534 -6.43 -2.13 -26.40
CA LEU A 534 -6.57 -2.42 -24.97
C LEU A 534 -7.96 -2.99 -24.64
N GLU A 535 -9.03 -2.48 -25.25
CA GLU A 535 -10.38 -3.02 -25.06
C GLU A 535 -10.49 -4.46 -25.57
N LYS A 536 -9.91 -4.78 -26.74
CA LYS A 536 -9.84 -6.17 -27.22
C LYS A 536 -9.05 -7.08 -26.29
N LEU A 537 -7.91 -6.62 -25.77
CA LEU A 537 -7.16 -7.35 -24.74
C LEU A 537 -7.99 -7.54 -23.47
N PHE A 538 -8.76 -6.53 -23.07
CA PHE A 538 -9.65 -6.60 -21.90
C PHE A 538 -10.74 -7.65 -22.09
N GLN A 539 -11.39 -7.69 -23.26
CA GLN A 539 -12.40 -8.71 -23.58
C GLN A 539 -11.80 -10.12 -23.59
N ALA A 540 -10.63 -10.31 -24.20
CA ALA A 540 -9.93 -11.59 -24.15
C ALA A 540 -9.58 -12.00 -22.70
N ARG A 541 -9.10 -11.05 -21.89
CA ARG A 541 -8.70 -11.31 -20.49
C ARG A 541 -9.87 -11.74 -19.59
N LYS A 542 -11.11 -11.34 -19.89
CA LYS A 542 -12.30 -11.80 -19.13
C LYS A 542 -12.48 -13.33 -19.12
N HIS A 543 -11.90 -14.03 -20.08
CA HIS A 543 -11.99 -15.49 -20.18
C HIS A 543 -10.88 -16.22 -19.41
N ARG A 544 -9.85 -15.51 -18.92
CA ARG A 544 -8.79 -16.09 -18.09
C ARG A 544 -9.30 -16.39 -16.68
N PRO A 545 -8.76 -17.40 -15.98
CA PRO A 545 -8.99 -17.56 -14.54
C PRO A 545 -8.59 -16.28 -13.82
N ARG A 546 -9.50 -15.73 -13.03
CA ARG A 546 -9.26 -14.48 -12.32
C ARG A 546 -8.43 -14.73 -11.05
N PRO A 547 -7.67 -13.73 -10.59
CA PRO A 547 -7.15 -13.74 -9.24
C PRO A 547 -8.29 -13.83 -8.23
N HIS A 548 -8.00 -14.44 -7.08
CA HIS A 548 -8.98 -14.54 -6.00
C HIS A 548 -9.35 -13.13 -5.52
N LEU A 549 -10.64 -12.91 -5.23
CA LEU A 549 -11.12 -11.68 -4.61
C LEU A 549 -11.13 -11.90 -3.11
N ASP A 550 -10.37 -11.10 -2.34
CA ASP A 550 -10.52 -11.11 -0.89
C ASP A 550 -11.88 -10.49 -0.55
N SER A 551 -12.81 -11.37 -0.14
CA SER A 551 -14.18 -11.01 0.20
C SER A 551 -14.32 -10.12 1.45
N LYS A 552 -13.23 -9.93 2.20
CA LYS A 552 -13.21 -9.09 3.40
C LYS A 552 -13.43 -7.63 3.03
N MET A 553 -14.26 -6.94 3.79
CA MET A 553 -14.51 -5.51 3.69
C MET A 553 -14.09 -4.87 5.01
N LEU A 554 -13.09 -3.99 4.96
CA LEU A 554 -12.50 -3.31 6.12
C LEU A 554 -13.08 -1.91 6.28
N ALA A 555 -13.46 -1.51 7.50
CA ALA A 555 -14.02 -0.19 7.75
C ALA A 555 -13.03 0.92 7.39
N SER A 556 -11.76 0.78 7.80
CA SER A 556 -10.67 1.70 7.47
C SER A 556 -10.55 1.93 5.95
N TRP A 557 -10.43 0.88 5.14
CA TRP A 557 -10.23 1.00 3.69
C TRP A 557 -11.49 1.44 2.96
N ASN A 558 -12.67 1.06 3.43
CA ASN A 558 -13.92 1.60 2.93
C ASN A 558 -14.02 3.11 3.22
N GLY A 559 -13.57 3.58 4.39
CA GLY A 559 -13.47 5.00 4.73
C GLY A 559 -12.58 5.79 3.77
N LEU A 560 -11.37 5.26 3.48
CA LEU A 560 -10.49 5.84 2.46
C LEU A 560 -11.16 5.82 1.08
N MET A 561 -11.86 4.75 0.72
CA MET A 561 -12.48 4.66 -0.60
C MET A 561 -13.66 5.61 -0.76
N VAL A 562 -14.44 5.84 0.30
CA VAL A 562 -15.46 6.89 0.35
C VAL A 562 -14.83 8.26 0.07
N SER A 563 -13.68 8.56 0.69
CA SER A 563 -12.91 9.77 0.37
C SER A 563 -12.50 9.82 -1.11
N GLY A 564 -11.92 8.75 -1.65
CA GLY A 564 -11.48 8.71 -3.06
C GLY A 564 -12.60 8.95 -4.06
N PHE A 565 -13.79 8.37 -3.86
CA PHE A 565 -14.95 8.64 -4.70
C PHE A 565 -15.52 10.06 -4.50
N ALA A 566 -15.60 10.53 -3.25
CA ALA A 566 -16.15 11.85 -2.94
C ALA A 566 -15.28 12.97 -3.51
N VAL A 567 -13.97 12.94 -3.23
CA VAL A 567 -13.02 13.95 -3.71
C VAL A 567 -12.97 13.93 -5.23
N THR A 568 -12.76 12.77 -5.86
CA THR A 568 -12.69 12.70 -7.33
C THR A 568 -14.01 13.14 -7.98
N GLY A 569 -15.15 12.77 -7.39
CA GLY A 569 -16.47 13.19 -7.86
C GLY A 569 -16.67 14.70 -7.78
N ALA A 570 -16.26 15.34 -6.69
CA ALA A 570 -16.33 16.78 -6.53
C ALA A 570 -15.37 17.52 -7.50
N VAL A 571 -14.13 17.04 -7.61
CA VAL A 571 -13.09 17.63 -8.48
C VAL A 571 -13.47 17.57 -9.95
N LEU A 572 -14.02 16.44 -10.40
CA LEU A 572 -14.38 16.23 -11.81
C LEU A 572 -15.83 16.65 -12.14
N GLY A 573 -16.62 17.06 -11.14
CA GLY A 573 -18.05 17.37 -11.32
C GLY A 573 -18.90 16.17 -11.72
N LEU A 574 -18.56 14.96 -11.24
CA LEU A 574 -19.22 13.70 -11.60
C LEU A 574 -20.07 13.16 -10.45
N GLU A 575 -21.36 13.49 -10.45
CA GLU A 575 -22.33 13.07 -9.43
C GLU A 575 -22.40 11.55 -9.23
N ARG A 576 -22.21 10.76 -10.30
CA ARG A 576 -22.14 9.30 -10.22
C ARG A 576 -21.07 8.81 -9.23
N LEU A 577 -19.93 9.48 -9.14
CA LEU A 577 -18.87 9.12 -8.21
C LEU A 577 -19.25 9.47 -6.77
N ILE A 578 -19.89 10.63 -6.56
CA ILE A 578 -20.43 11.02 -5.25
C ILE A 578 -21.49 10.02 -4.77
N ASN A 579 -22.29 9.47 -5.69
CA ASN A 579 -23.25 8.40 -5.37
C ASN A 579 -22.58 7.09 -4.92
N TYR A 580 -21.42 6.72 -5.49
CA TYR A 580 -20.63 5.58 -4.98
C TYR A 580 -20.13 5.85 -3.55
N ALA A 581 -19.58 7.04 -3.28
CA ALA A 581 -19.16 7.43 -1.93
C ALA A 581 -20.34 7.38 -0.93
N THR A 582 -21.50 7.90 -1.34
CA THR A 582 -22.74 7.88 -0.54
C THR A 582 -23.17 6.45 -0.21
N ASN A 583 -23.13 5.53 -1.19
CA ASN A 583 -23.48 4.14 -0.97
C ASN A 583 -22.47 3.42 -0.06
N GLY A 584 -21.18 3.72 -0.19
CA GLY A 584 -20.14 3.24 0.73
C GLY A 584 -20.35 3.70 2.17
N ALA A 585 -20.67 4.98 2.38
CA ALA A 585 -20.97 5.52 3.71
C ALA A 585 -22.25 4.89 4.31
N LYS A 586 -23.30 4.71 3.50
CA LYS A 586 -24.52 3.98 3.91
C LYS A 586 -24.21 2.53 4.27
N PHE A 587 -23.34 1.86 3.52
CA PHE A 587 -22.90 0.50 3.80
C PHE A 587 -22.19 0.41 5.15
N LEU A 588 -21.19 1.26 5.39
CA LEU A 588 -20.47 1.33 6.67
C LEU A 588 -21.45 1.50 7.83
N LYS A 589 -22.38 2.45 7.72
CA LYS A 589 -23.37 2.73 8.77
C LYS A 589 -24.34 1.56 9.02
N ARG A 590 -24.68 0.80 7.98
CA ARG A 590 -25.65 -0.31 8.05
C ARG A 590 -25.02 -1.61 8.53
N HIS A 591 -23.80 -1.91 8.08
CA HIS A 591 -23.20 -3.23 8.24
C HIS A 591 -21.98 -3.23 9.15
N MET A 592 -21.36 -2.07 9.41
CA MET A 592 -20.10 -1.99 10.15
C MET A 592 -20.19 -1.08 11.36
N PHE A 593 -21.36 -0.52 11.68
CA PHE A 593 -21.59 0.30 12.86
C PHE A 593 -22.65 -0.35 13.75
N ASP A 594 -22.26 -0.66 14.98
CA ASP A 594 -23.18 -1.14 15.99
C ASP A 594 -23.81 0.06 16.73
N VAL A 595 -25.11 0.26 16.52
CA VAL A 595 -25.86 1.39 17.08
C VAL A 595 -25.95 1.31 18.61
N ALA A 596 -25.98 0.09 19.18
CA ALA A 596 -26.16 -0.11 20.61
C ALA A 596 -24.92 0.32 21.42
N SER A 597 -23.73 -0.10 20.98
CA SER A 597 -22.45 0.28 21.62
C SER A 597 -21.86 1.58 21.06
N GLY A 598 -22.31 2.04 19.90
CA GLY A 598 -21.73 3.16 19.18
C GLY A 598 -20.33 2.87 18.64
N ARG A 599 -20.02 1.58 18.37
CA ARG A 599 -18.70 1.12 17.92
C ARG A 599 -18.73 0.69 16.45
N LEU A 600 -17.61 0.88 15.77
CA LEU A 600 -17.35 0.28 14.47
C LEU A 600 -16.88 -1.16 14.64
N MET A 601 -17.40 -2.04 13.80
CA MET A 601 -16.80 -3.32 13.48
C MET A 601 -15.73 -3.10 12.42
N ARG A 602 -14.59 -3.77 12.55
CA ARG A 602 -13.51 -3.70 11.59
C ARG A 602 -13.84 -4.40 10.29
N THR A 603 -14.40 -5.61 10.39
CA THR A 603 -14.56 -6.52 9.25
C THR A 603 -16.00 -6.97 9.06
N CYS A 604 -16.36 -7.15 7.80
CA CYS A 604 -17.43 -8.02 7.36
C CYS A 604 -17.00 -8.68 6.04
N TYR A 605 -17.77 -9.65 5.53
CA TYR A 605 -17.37 -10.46 4.38
C TYR A 605 -18.49 -10.52 3.35
N ALA A 606 -18.12 -10.58 2.07
CA ALA A 606 -19.05 -10.87 0.99
C ALA A 606 -19.43 -12.36 1.04
N GLY A 607 -20.65 -12.64 1.48
CA GLY A 607 -21.17 -13.99 1.68
C GLY A 607 -21.79 -14.61 0.44
N SER A 608 -22.22 -15.86 0.60
CA SER A 608 -22.83 -16.62 -0.49
C SER A 608 -24.07 -15.94 -1.05
N GLY A 609 -24.20 -15.96 -2.38
CA GLY A 609 -25.30 -15.28 -3.05
C GLY A 609 -25.30 -13.77 -2.85
N GLY A 610 -24.20 -13.15 -2.37
CA GLY A 610 -23.93 -11.72 -2.13
C GLY A 610 -24.56 -11.11 -0.87
N THR A 611 -24.73 -11.93 0.17
CA THR A 611 -25.05 -11.47 1.52
C THR A 611 -23.85 -10.75 2.14
N VAL A 612 -24.07 -10.08 3.27
CA VAL A 612 -22.98 -9.54 4.10
C VAL A 612 -22.92 -10.39 5.36
N GLU A 613 -21.77 -11.00 5.61
CA GLU A 613 -21.54 -11.88 6.75
C GLU A 613 -20.58 -11.24 7.76
N HIS A 614 -20.68 -11.68 9.01
CA HIS A 614 -19.88 -11.17 10.13
C HIS A 614 -19.24 -12.32 10.89
N SER A 615 -18.09 -12.07 11.49
CA SER A 615 -17.49 -12.96 12.48
C SER A 615 -18.32 -12.97 13.76
N ASN A 616 -18.29 -14.08 14.49
CA ASN A 616 -18.92 -14.20 15.81
C ASN A 616 -17.91 -14.77 16.82
N PRO A 617 -17.47 -13.99 17.82
CA PRO A 617 -17.83 -12.57 18.07
C PRO A 617 -17.32 -11.63 16.96
N PRO A 618 -17.88 -10.40 16.84
CA PRO A 618 -17.43 -9.44 15.85
C PRO A 618 -16.01 -8.96 16.11
N CYS A 619 -15.26 -8.72 15.04
CA CYS A 619 -13.98 -8.01 15.12
C CYS A 619 -14.26 -6.51 15.27
N TRP A 620 -13.95 -5.94 16.44
CA TRP A 620 -14.14 -4.50 16.70
C TRP A 620 -13.06 -3.65 16.03
N GLY A 621 -13.42 -2.42 15.67
CA GLY A 621 -12.55 -1.47 14.98
C GLY A 621 -11.37 -0.99 15.82
N PHE A 622 -10.25 -0.73 15.14
CA PHE A 622 -9.05 -0.09 15.64
C PHE A 622 -9.05 1.41 15.31
N LEU A 623 -8.05 2.16 15.78
CA LEU A 623 -7.96 3.60 15.53
C LEU A 623 -8.12 3.99 14.05
N GLU A 624 -7.48 3.23 13.15
CA GLU A 624 -7.55 3.45 11.70
C GLU A 624 -8.97 3.32 11.10
N ASP A 625 -9.81 2.46 11.67
CA ASP A 625 -11.19 2.30 11.24
C ASP A 625 -12.02 3.56 11.52
N TYR A 626 -11.76 4.23 12.65
CA TYR A 626 -12.43 5.49 12.97
C TYR A 626 -11.82 6.65 12.20
N ALA A 627 -10.50 6.80 12.21
CA ALA A 627 -9.81 7.94 11.61
C ALA A 627 -10.11 8.05 10.11
N PHE A 628 -10.11 6.93 9.39
CA PHE A 628 -10.31 6.93 7.94
C PHE A 628 -11.79 7.04 7.56
N VAL A 629 -12.71 6.47 8.35
CA VAL A 629 -14.16 6.67 8.13
C VAL A 629 -14.54 8.12 8.41
N VAL A 630 -14.06 8.72 9.50
CA VAL A 630 -14.27 10.16 9.77
C VAL A 630 -13.75 11.00 8.60
N ARG A 631 -12.54 10.71 8.10
CA ARG A 631 -11.98 11.41 6.92
C ARG A 631 -12.91 11.29 5.70
N GLY A 632 -13.35 10.08 5.37
CA GLY A 632 -14.25 9.82 4.25
C GLY A 632 -15.59 10.53 4.39
N LEU A 633 -16.16 10.59 5.60
CA LEU A 633 -17.42 11.29 5.87
C LEU A 633 -17.29 12.81 5.76
N LEU A 634 -16.16 13.37 6.19
CA LEU A 634 -15.89 14.80 6.01
C LEU A 634 -15.73 15.16 4.53
N ASP A 635 -15.00 14.34 3.78
CA ASP A 635 -14.82 14.54 2.32
C ASP A 635 -16.16 14.34 1.57
N LEU A 636 -16.98 13.38 2.00
CA LEU A 636 -18.33 13.19 1.46
C LEU A 636 -19.26 14.34 1.81
N TYR A 637 -19.19 14.89 3.02
CA TYR A 637 -19.93 16.08 3.40
C TYR A 637 -19.57 17.27 2.52
N GLU A 638 -18.28 17.52 2.29
CA GLU A 638 -17.84 18.59 1.38
C GLU A 638 -18.30 18.37 -0.06
N ALA A 639 -18.32 17.11 -0.54
CA ALA A 639 -18.76 16.80 -1.89
C ALA A 639 -20.29 16.86 -2.09
N SER A 640 -21.06 16.46 -1.09
CA SER A 640 -22.53 16.29 -1.19
C SER A 640 -23.35 17.37 -0.49
N GLN A 641 -22.76 18.09 0.47
CA GLN A 641 -23.41 19.06 1.36
C GLN A 641 -24.52 18.46 2.25
N GLU A 642 -24.58 17.13 2.37
CA GLU A 642 -25.53 16.39 3.21
C GLU A 642 -25.06 16.34 4.67
N SER A 643 -25.64 17.19 5.52
CA SER A 643 -25.25 17.37 6.94
C SER A 643 -25.23 16.09 7.78
N SER A 644 -26.04 15.08 7.41
CA SER A 644 -26.09 13.80 8.12
C SER A 644 -24.74 13.04 8.14
N TRP A 645 -23.86 13.30 7.16
CA TRP A 645 -22.51 12.73 7.13
C TRP A 645 -21.58 13.41 8.12
N LEU A 646 -21.64 14.75 8.21
CA LEU A 646 -20.90 15.50 9.24
C LEU A 646 -21.37 15.11 10.64
N GLU A 647 -22.68 15.02 10.88
CA GLU A 647 -23.24 14.55 12.16
C GLU A 647 -22.76 13.16 12.57
N TRP A 648 -22.55 12.27 11.61
CA TRP A 648 -22.02 10.95 11.89
C TRP A 648 -20.50 10.97 12.12
N ALA A 649 -19.76 11.80 11.38
CA ALA A 649 -18.33 12.03 11.61
C ALA A 649 -18.06 12.54 13.03
N LEU A 650 -18.86 13.50 13.52
CA LEU A 650 -18.77 14.01 14.90
C LEU A 650 -18.92 12.89 15.93
N ARG A 651 -19.97 12.05 15.80
CA ARG A 651 -20.21 10.92 16.70
C ARG A 651 -19.08 9.88 16.67
N LEU A 652 -18.51 9.61 15.50
CA LEU A 652 -17.39 8.67 15.37
C LEU A 652 -16.10 9.25 15.94
N GLN A 653 -15.85 10.56 15.83
CA GLN A 653 -14.72 11.21 16.48
C GLN A 653 -14.84 11.12 18.02
N ASP A 654 -16.03 11.37 18.58
CA ASP A 654 -16.26 11.22 20.03
C ASP A 654 -16.03 9.77 20.50
N ALA A 655 -16.46 8.79 19.69
CA ALA A 655 -16.18 7.38 19.95
C ALA A 655 -14.68 7.08 19.88
N GLN A 656 -13.97 7.61 18.88
CA GLN A 656 -12.52 7.48 18.75
C GLN A 656 -11.79 8.05 19.98
N ASP A 657 -12.19 9.24 20.43
CA ASP A 657 -11.64 9.90 21.61
C ASP A 657 -11.85 9.06 22.87
N ARG A 658 -13.05 8.51 23.06
CA ARG A 658 -13.36 7.66 24.20
C ARG A 658 -12.54 6.36 24.22
N LEU A 659 -12.36 5.73 23.05
CA LEU A 659 -11.78 4.38 22.95
C LEU A 659 -10.24 4.37 22.91
N PHE A 660 -9.63 5.38 22.30
CA PHE A 660 -8.22 5.30 21.91
C PHE A 660 -7.34 6.43 22.45
N TRP A 661 -7.92 7.54 22.94
CA TRP A 661 -7.15 8.69 23.39
C TRP A 661 -6.27 8.34 24.60
N ASP A 662 -5.00 8.73 24.54
CA ASP A 662 -4.09 8.67 25.68
C ASP A 662 -4.18 9.99 26.47
N SER A 663 -4.89 9.97 27.59
CA SER A 663 -5.03 11.15 28.46
C SER A 663 -3.73 11.55 29.16
N GLN A 664 -2.73 10.65 29.24
CA GLN A 664 -1.44 10.94 29.90
C GLN A 664 -0.40 11.43 28.90
N GLY A 665 -0.19 10.68 27.80
CA GLY A 665 0.84 10.98 26.82
C GLY A 665 0.39 11.81 25.61
N GLY A 666 -0.91 11.99 25.39
CA GLY A 666 -1.46 12.63 24.19
C GLY A 666 -1.42 11.72 22.95
N GLY A 667 -2.24 12.03 21.96
CA GLY A 667 -2.44 11.19 20.77
C GLY A 667 -3.26 9.93 21.05
N TYR A 668 -3.35 9.04 20.07
CA TYR A 668 -4.21 7.86 20.12
C TYR A 668 -3.43 6.55 20.01
N PHE A 669 -3.78 5.59 20.86
CA PHE A 669 -3.32 4.20 20.73
C PHE A 669 -4.00 3.50 19.55
N CYS A 670 -3.29 2.61 18.87
CA CYS A 670 -3.84 1.84 17.75
C CYS A 670 -5.01 0.93 18.17
N SER A 671 -4.99 0.43 19.41
CA SER A 671 -6.00 -0.47 19.97
C SER A 671 -6.56 0.05 21.28
N GLU A 672 -7.78 -0.39 21.62
CA GLU A 672 -8.45 -0.08 22.87
C GLU A 672 -7.74 -0.75 24.06
N ALA A 673 -7.89 -0.18 25.26
CA ALA A 673 -7.28 -0.71 26.48
C ALA A 673 -7.72 -2.15 26.79
N GLU A 674 -9.02 -2.45 26.66
CA GLU A 674 -9.58 -3.77 27.00
C GLU A 674 -9.26 -4.85 25.95
N LEU A 675 -9.27 -4.50 24.65
CA LEU A 675 -8.89 -5.41 23.55
C LEU A 675 -7.37 -5.66 23.52
N GLY A 676 -6.56 -4.72 24.02
CA GLY A 676 -5.11 -4.82 24.11
C GLY A 676 -4.59 -5.69 25.27
N ALA A 677 -5.45 -6.23 26.13
CA ALA A 677 -5.06 -7.00 27.32
C ALA A 677 -4.24 -8.27 27.02
N GLY A 678 -4.22 -8.72 25.76
CA GLY A 678 -3.42 -9.85 25.28
C GLY A 678 -2.13 -9.46 24.56
N LEU A 679 -1.74 -8.19 24.46
CA LEU A 679 -0.50 -7.78 23.78
C LEU A 679 0.53 -7.26 24.80
N PRO A 680 1.84 -7.45 24.55
CA PRO A 680 2.88 -6.99 25.47
C PRO A 680 2.97 -5.46 25.55
N LEU A 681 2.47 -4.74 24.54
CA LEU A 681 2.46 -3.28 24.49
C LEU A 681 1.36 -2.73 23.58
N ARG A 682 0.87 -1.52 23.90
CA ARG A 682 -0.03 -0.74 23.05
C ARG A 682 0.78 0.36 22.35
N LEU A 683 0.71 0.37 21.02
CA LEU A 683 1.46 1.31 20.20
C LEU A 683 0.64 2.53 19.80
N LYS A 684 1.33 3.64 19.55
CA LYS A 684 0.84 4.74 18.72
C LYS A 684 1.63 4.72 17.42
N ASP A 685 0.93 4.75 16.30
CA ASP A 685 1.55 4.63 14.97
C ASP A 685 2.34 5.90 14.61
N ASP A 686 3.65 5.76 14.37
CA ASP A 686 4.61 6.86 14.18
C ASP A 686 5.26 6.89 12.79
N GLN A 687 4.60 6.23 11.83
CA GLN A 687 5.02 6.21 10.44
C GLN A 687 3.82 6.29 9.48
N ASP A 688 3.85 7.24 8.56
CA ASP A 688 2.99 7.20 7.36
C ASP A 688 3.69 6.34 6.30
N GLY A 689 3.05 5.24 5.89
CA GLY A 689 3.57 4.30 4.90
C GLY A 689 2.66 4.18 3.69
N ALA A 690 2.47 2.95 3.21
CA ALA A 690 1.47 2.66 2.18
C ALA A 690 0.05 3.02 2.64
N GLU A 691 -0.21 2.84 3.94
CA GLU A 691 -1.36 3.42 4.65
C GLU A 691 -0.86 4.60 5.50
N PRO A 692 -1.62 5.71 5.60
CA PRO A 692 -1.25 6.81 6.48
C PRO A 692 -1.36 6.40 7.95
N SER A 693 -0.57 6.99 8.83
CA SER A 693 -0.78 6.81 10.28
C SER A 693 -2.15 7.35 10.65
N ALA A 694 -2.91 6.57 11.41
CA ALA A 694 -4.22 6.98 11.88
C ALA A 694 -4.12 8.20 12.84
N ASN A 695 -2.98 8.41 13.50
CA ASN A 695 -2.73 9.63 14.27
C ASN A 695 -2.55 10.85 13.35
N SER A 696 -1.83 10.72 12.24
CA SER A 696 -1.69 11.79 11.23
C SER A 696 -3.05 12.20 10.67
N VAL A 697 -3.88 11.23 10.26
CA VAL A 697 -5.23 11.50 9.74
C VAL A 697 -6.14 12.10 10.84
N SER A 698 -6.04 11.60 12.07
CA SER A 698 -6.81 12.14 13.20
C SER A 698 -6.46 13.59 13.51
N ALA A 699 -5.17 13.97 13.48
CA ALA A 699 -4.76 15.35 13.67
C ALA A 699 -5.43 16.29 12.67
N HIS A 700 -5.50 15.88 11.39
CA HIS A 700 -6.18 16.63 10.34
C HIS A 700 -7.71 16.64 10.52
N ASN A 701 -8.32 15.50 10.88
CA ASN A 701 -9.75 15.43 11.14
C ASN A 701 -10.16 16.36 12.29
N LEU A 702 -9.42 16.37 13.40
CA LEU A 702 -9.66 17.26 14.54
C LEU A 702 -9.65 18.74 14.13
N LEU A 703 -8.70 19.15 13.27
CA LEU A 703 -8.66 20.53 12.74
C LEU A 703 -9.89 20.86 11.91
N ARG A 704 -10.32 19.94 11.02
CA ARG A 704 -11.51 20.14 10.19
C ARG A 704 -12.79 20.18 11.03
N LEU A 705 -12.94 19.27 11.98
CA LEU A 705 -14.09 19.20 12.88
C LEU A 705 -14.16 20.43 13.78
N HIS A 706 -13.03 20.90 14.32
CA HIS A 706 -12.95 22.19 15.00
C HIS A 706 -13.39 23.32 14.06
N GLY A 707 -12.93 23.31 12.82
CA GLY A 707 -13.36 24.27 11.81
C GLY A 707 -14.87 24.28 11.60
N PHE A 708 -15.52 23.12 11.49
CA PHE A 708 -16.96 23.03 11.24
C PHE A 708 -17.83 23.36 12.46
N THR A 709 -17.29 23.27 13.67
CA THR A 709 -18.10 23.32 14.91
C THR A 709 -17.67 24.37 15.92
N GLY A 710 -16.44 24.86 15.85
CA GLY A 710 -15.87 25.76 16.85
C GLY A 710 -15.52 25.07 18.18
N HIS A 711 -15.69 23.75 18.29
CA HIS A 711 -15.39 22.99 19.51
C HIS A 711 -13.88 23.05 19.81
N LYS A 712 -13.50 23.74 20.89
CA LYS A 712 -12.10 23.97 21.26
C LYS A 712 -11.39 22.69 21.70
N ASP A 713 -12.09 21.76 22.35
CA ASP A 713 -11.53 20.50 22.84
C ASP A 713 -10.82 19.69 21.73
N TRP A 714 -11.33 19.73 20.49
CA TRP A 714 -10.68 19.07 19.36
C TRP A 714 -9.43 19.79 18.88
N MET A 715 -9.39 21.12 18.97
CA MET A 715 -8.16 21.88 18.72
C MET A 715 -7.12 21.54 19.81
N ASP A 716 -7.51 21.50 21.08
CA ASP A 716 -6.62 21.18 22.19
C ASP A 716 -6.06 19.75 22.07
N LYS A 717 -6.90 18.78 21.67
CA LYS A 717 -6.46 17.41 21.35
C LYS A 717 -5.52 17.39 20.15
N CYS A 718 -5.78 18.18 19.10
CA CYS A 718 -4.87 18.26 17.95
C CYS A 718 -3.49 18.78 18.38
N VAL A 719 -3.45 19.86 19.17
CA VAL A 719 -2.21 20.42 19.72
C VAL A 719 -1.49 19.39 20.60
N SER A 720 -2.20 18.69 21.47
CA SER A 720 -1.64 17.64 22.33
C SER A 720 -1.07 16.48 21.52
N LEU A 721 -1.77 16.02 20.48
CA LEU A 721 -1.29 14.97 19.57
C LEU A 721 -0.02 15.43 18.85
N LEU A 722 -0.02 16.60 18.20
CA LEU A 722 1.16 17.12 17.51
C LEU A 722 2.35 17.33 18.46
N THR A 723 2.07 17.69 19.71
CA THR A 723 3.09 17.83 20.77
C THR A 723 3.68 16.48 21.15
N ALA A 724 2.86 15.43 21.29
CA ALA A 724 3.33 14.08 21.62
C ALA A 724 4.31 13.53 20.57
N PHE A 725 4.07 13.83 19.29
CA PHE A 725 4.93 13.39 18.19
C PHE A 725 6.13 14.32 17.90
N SER A 726 6.36 15.35 18.73
CA SER A 726 7.41 16.35 18.50
C SER A 726 8.81 15.76 18.29
N GLU A 727 9.18 14.73 19.05
CA GLU A 727 10.51 14.12 18.93
C GLU A 727 10.69 13.44 17.58
N ARG A 728 9.68 12.69 17.15
CA ARG A 728 9.65 12.01 15.85
C ARG A 728 9.74 13.03 14.73
N LEU A 729 8.92 14.08 14.77
CA LEU A 729 8.91 15.17 13.80
C LEU A 729 10.26 15.90 13.71
N ARG A 730 10.94 16.15 14.84
CA ARG A 730 12.25 16.84 14.84
C ARG A 730 13.37 15.98 14.25
N ARG A 731 13.33 14.66 14.50
CA ARG A 731 14.38 13.71 14.06
C ARG A 731 14.19 13.26 12.61
N VAL A 732 12.99 12.81 12.26
CA VAL A 732 12.68 12.16 10.97
C VAL A 732 11.30 12.61 10.48
N PRO A 733 11.11 13.89 10.08
CA PRO A 733 9.81 14.39 9.64
C PRO A 733 9.28 13.67 8.40
N VAL A 734 10.16 13.18 7.51
CA VAL A 734 9.77 12.37 6.34
C VAL A 734 9.09 11.03 6.70
N ALA A 735 9.18 10.59 7.95
CA ALA A 735 8.41 9.43 8.41
C ALA A 735 6.92 9.76 8.65
N LEU A 736 6.55 11.03 8.78
CA LEU A 736 5.18 11.48 9.07
C LEU A 736 4.71 12.66 8.17
N PRO A 737 4.83 12.58 6.83
CA PRO A 737 4.45 13.64 5.91
C PRO A 737 2.99 14.14 6.08
N GLU A 738 2.03 13.27 6.38
CA GLU A 738 0.64 13.70 6.61
C GLU A 738 0.49 14.42 7.95
N MET A 739 1.26 14.04 8.98
CA MET A 739 1.29 14.79 10.24
C MET A 739 1.98 16.16 10.07
N VAL A 740 3.03 16.25 9.25
CA VAL A 740 3.67 17.55 8.92
C VAL A 740 2.68 18.46 8.18
N ARG A 741 1.84 17.91 7.31
CA ARG A 741 0.70 18.64 6.70
C ARG A 741 -0.26 19.16 7.77
N ALA A 742 -0.69 18.30 8.69
CA ALA A 742 -1.59 18.71 9.78
C ALA A 742 -0.97 19.79 10.68
N LEU A 743 0.32 19.67 11.02
CA LEU A 743 1.07 20.66 11.78
C LEU A 743 1.11 22.02 11.07
N SER A 744 1.38 22.00 9.76
CA SER A 744 1.42 23.22 8.94
C SER A 744 0.03 23.87 8.88
N ALA A 745 -1.03 23.08 8.66
CA ALA A 745 -2.41 23.55 8.63
C ALA A 745 -2.87 24.14 9.98
N HIS A 746 -2.46 23.53 11.10
CA HIS A 746 -2.74 24.06 12.44
C HIS A 746 -2.16 25.47 12.62
N GLN A 747 -0.89 25.68 12.24
CA GLN A 747 -0.20 26.95 12.48
C GLN A 747 -0.51 28.03 11.44
N GLN A 748 -0.91 27.64 10.22
CA GLN A 748 -1.32 28.57 9.17
C GLN A 748 -2.82 28.87 9.18
N THR A 749 -3.61 28.14 9.98
CA THR A 749 -5.08 28.15 9.99
C THR A 749 -5.69 27.63 8.68
N LEU A 750 -6.76 26.83 8.78
CA LEU A 750 -7.54 26.40 7.61
C LEU A 750 -8.42 27.56 7.11
N LYS A 751 -8.24 27.94 5.84
CA LYS A 751 -9.19 28.83 5.14
C LYS A 751 -10.50 28.09 4.89
N GLN A 752 -11.61 28.67 5.30
CA GLN A 752 -12.95 28.13 5.10
C GLN A 752 -13.67 28.96 4.04
N VAL A 753 -14.17 28.32 2.99
CA VAL A 753 -15.00 29.00 1.99
C VAL A 753 -16.45 28.62 2.24
N LEU A 754 -17.25 29.59 2.65
CA LEU A 754 -18.68 29.42 2.88
C LEU A 754 -19.44 30.02 1.72
N ILE A 755 -20.37 29.24 1.15
CA ILE A 755 -21.19 29.66 0.01
C ILE A 755 -22.65 29.65 0.45
N LEU A 756 -23.25 30.84 0.62
CA LEU A 756 -24.66 31.00 0.92
C LEU A 756 -25.47 30.97 -0.39
N ALA A 757 -25.92 29.78 -0.78
CA ALA A 757 -26.73 29.59 -1.98
C ALA A 757 -28.24 29.74 -1.72
N ASN A 758 -28.74 29.10 -0.66
CA ASN A 758 -30.17 29.03 -0.32
C ASN A 758 -30.62 30.09 0.70
N GLY A 759 -29.69 30.77 1.39
CA GLY A 759 -29.99 31.80 2.37
C GLY A 759 -30.66 31.30 3.66
N ASP A 760 -30.61 29.99 3.95
CA ASP A 760 -31.21 29.41 5.15
C ASP A 760 -30.31 29.63 6.39
N PRO A 761 -30.71 30.49 7.36
CA PRO A 761 -29.92 30.74 8.56
C PRO A 761 -30.00 29.60 9.58
N SER A 762 -30.88 28.61 9.36
CA SER A 762 -31.12 27.48 10.26
C SER A 762 -30.34 26.20 9.91
N SER A 763 -29.38 26.32 8.97
CA SER A 763 -28.53 25.21 8.54
C SER A 763 -27.84 24.51 9.71
N PHE A 764 -27.45 23.24 9.51
CA PHE A 764 -26.71 22.49 10.53
C PHE A 764 -25.47 23.25 11.01
N LEU A 765 -24.65 23.78 10.09
CA LEU A 765 -23.47 24.56 10.43
C LEU A 765 -23.80 25.84 11.19
N SER A 766 -24.89 26.53 10.84
CA SER A 766 -25.33 27.74 11.56
C SER A 766 -25.70 27.49 13.02
N ARG A 767 -26.16 26.26 13.34
CA ARG A 767 -26.40 25.84 14.74
C ARG A 767 -25.10 25.56 15.49
N GLN A 768 -24.08 25.06 14.81
CA GLN A 768 -22.78 24.77 15.41
C GLN A 768 -21.92 26.03 15.57
N LEU A 769 -21.99 26.94 14.60
CA LEU A 769 -21.22 28.18 14.53
C LEU A 769 -22.18 29.38 14.50
N PRO A 770 -22.54 29.94 15.67
CA PRO A 770 -23.55 31.00 15.75
C PRO A 770 -23.23 32.23 14.89
N PHE A 771 -21.95 32.55 14.68
CA PHE A 771 -21.54 33.70 13.85
C PHE A 771 -21.98 33.55 12.38
N LEU A 772 -22.20 32.32 11.87
CA LEU A 772 -22.68 32.10 10.50
C LEU A 772 -24.08 32.63 10.27
N SER A 773 -24.92 32.68 11.33
CA SER A 773 -26.26 33.28 11.24
C SER A 773 -26.23 34.79 10.96
N THR A 774 -25.08 35.45 11.15
CA THR A 774 -24.90 36.87 10.86
C THR A 774 -24.58 37.15 9.39
N LEU A 775 -24.13 36.14 8.64
CA LEU A 775 -23.79 36.24 7.22
C LEU A 775 -25.08 36.31 6.39
N ARG A 776 -25.06 37.09 5.30
CA ARG A 776 -26.26 37.35 4.48
C ARG A 776 -25.97 37.15 3.00
N ARG A 777 -26.95 36.58 2.30
CA ARG A 777 -26.95 36.55 0.84
C ARG A 777 -27.11 37.98 0.31
N LEU A 778 -26.29 38.38 -0.65
CA LEU A 778 -26.39 39.68 -1.32
C LEU A 778 -27.25 39.58 -2.57
N GLU A 779 -28.23 40.49 -2.71
CA GLU A 779 -29.00 40.72 -3.94
C GLU A 779 -29.57 39.43 -4.57
N ASP A 780 -29.97 38.47 -3.72
CA ASP A 780 -30.44 37.14 -4.12
C ASP A 780 -29.45 36.28 -4.95
N ARG A 781 -28.18 36.69 -5.01
CA ARG A 781 -27.10 35.95 -5.68
C ARG A 781 -26.37 35.04 -4.70
N ALA A 782 -25.88 33.90 -5.18
CA ALA A 782 -24.98 33.06 -4.39
C ALA A 782 -23.80 33.91 -3.88
N THR A 783 -23.59 33.90 -2.58
CA THR A 783 -22.62 34.79 -1.91
C THR A 783 -21.57 33.95 -1.19
N ALA A 784 -20.30 34.17 -1.53
CA ALA A 784 -19.17 33.52 -0.90
C ALA A 784 -18.55 34.39 0.20
N TYR A 785 -18.07 33.73 1.25
CA TYR A 785 -17.27 34.31 2.32
C TYR A 785 -16.03 33.44 2.51
N VAL A 786 -14.86 34.07 2.61
CA VAL A 786 -13.62 33.38 3.00
C VAL A 786 -13.37 33.69 4.47
N CYS A 787 -13.41 32.66 5.31
CA CYS A 787 -13.30 32.79 6.75
C CYS A 787 -12.04 32.11 7.27
N GLU A 788 -11.38 32.79 8.21
CA GLU A 788 -10.20 32.33 8.92
C GLU A 788 -10.38 32.71 10.39
N ASN A 789 -10.17 31.77 11.32
CA ASN A 789 -10.31 32.00 12.77
C ASN A 789 -11.64 32.67 13.16
N GLN A 790 -12.76 32.21 12.58
CA GLN A 790 -14.11 32.73 12.83
C GLN A 790 -14.33 34.21 12.40
N ALA A 791 -13.37 34.80 11.68
CA ALA A 791 -13.53 36.07 11.00
C ALA A 791 -13.71 35.82 9.50
N CYS A 792 -14.67 36.47 8.85
CA CYS A 792 -14.95 36.31 7.43
C CYS A 792 -14.61 37.57 6.64
N SER A 793 -14.26 37.37 5.37
CA SER A 793 -14.15 38.44 4.38
C SER A 793 -15.46 39.19 4.20
N VAL A 794 -15.40 40.31 3.47
CA VAL A 794 -16.61 40.91 2.89
C VAL A 794 -17.31 39.88 1.97
N PRO A 795 -18.64 39.96 1.82
CA PRO A 795 -19.40 39.10 0.91
C PRO A 795 -18.93 39.27 -0.55
N ILE A 796 -18.76 38.15 -1.25
CA ILE A 796 -18.31 38.12 -2.64
C ILE A 796 -19.35 37.42 -3.51
N THR A 797 -19.82 38.07 -4.57
CA THR A 797 -20.76 37.47 -5.53
C THR A 797 -20.09 37.08 -6.85
N GLU A 798 -18.89 37.57 -7.13
CA GLU A 798 -18.18 37.34 -8.38
C GLU A 798 -17.07 36.29 -8.23
N PRO A 799 -17.05 35.20 -9.04
CA PRO A 799 -16.02 34.17 -8.96
C PRO A 799 -14.58 34.67 -9.14
N CYS A 800 -14.39 35.72 -9.95
CA CYS A 800 -13.09 36.34 -10.16
C CYS A 800 -12.53 37.01 -8.90
N GLU A 801 -13.38 37.61 -8.08
CA GLU A 801 -13.00 38.23 -6.81
C GLU A 801 -12.67 37.16 -5.76
N LEU A 802 -13.48 36.11 -5.69
CA LEU A 802 -13.21 34.96 -4.81
C LEU A 802 -11.85 34.34 -5.14
N ARG A 803 -11.55 34.14 -6.43
CA ARG A 803 -10.24 33.63 -6.87
C ARG A 803 -9.08 34.52 -6.42
N LYS A 804 -9.21 35.84 -6.55
CA LYS A 804 -8.17 36.78 -6.08
C LYS A 804 -7.93 36.66 -4.58
N LEU A 805 -9.01 36.58 -3.80
CA LEU A 805 -8.91 36.46 -2.35
C LEU A 805 -8.29 35.11 -1.91
N LEU A 806 -8.58 34.02 -2.62
CA LEU A 806 -7.97 32.71 -2.36
C LEU A 806 -6.48 32.63 -2.76
N HIS A 807 -5.98 33.58 -3.55
CA HIS A 807 -4.57 33.68 -3.92
C HIS A 807 -3.75 34.60 -3.01
N GLN A 808 -4.41 35.35 -2.14
CA GLN A 808 -3.81 36.09 -1.02
C GLN A 808 -3.70 35.15 0.18
#